data_AF-A0A7K9V6K2-F1
#
_entry.id   AF-A0A7K9V6K2-F1
#
_cell.length_a   1.000
_cell.length_b   1.000
_cell.length_c   1.000
_cell.angle_alpha   90.00
_cell.angle_beta   90.00
_cell.angle_gamma   90.00
#
_symmetry.space_group_name_H-M   'P 1'
#
loop_
_entity.id
_entity.type
_entity.pdbx_description
1 polymer ?
#
loop_
_entity_poly.entity_id
_entity_poly.type
_entity_poly.pdbx_seq_one_letter_code
_entity_poly.pdbx_strand_id
1 'polypeptide(L)'
;AAEYVPEKVKKAEKKLEENPYDLDAWSILIREAQNQPIDKARKTYERLVAQFPSSGRFWKLYIEAEIKAKNYDKVEKLFQRCLMKVLHIDLWKCYLSYVRETKGKLPSYKEKMAQAYDFALDKIGMEIMSYQIWVDYINFLKGVEAVGSYAENQRITAVRRVYQRGCVNPMINIEQLWRDYNKYEEGINIHLAKKMIEDRSRDYMNARRVAKEYETVMKGLDRNAPSVPPQNTPQEAQQVDMWKKYIQWEKSNPLRTEDQTLITKRVMFAYEQCLLVLGHHPDIWYEAAQYLEQSSKLLAEKGDMNNAKLFSDEAANIYERAISTLLKKNMLLYFAYADYEESRMKYEKVHSIYNRLLAIEDIDPTLVYIQYMKFARRAEGIKSGRMIFKKAREDARTRHHVYVTAALMEYYCSKDKSVAFKIFELGLKKYGDIPEYVLAYIDYLSHLNEDNNTRVLFERVLTSGSLPPEKSGEIWARFLAFESNIGDLASILKVEKRRFTAFKEEYEGKETALLVDRYKFMDLYPCSASELKALGYKDVSRAKLAAIIPDPVVAPSIVPVLKDEVDRKPEYPKPDTQQMIPFQPRHLAPPGLHPVPGGVFPVPPAAVVLMKLLPPPVCFQGPFVQVDELMEIFRRCKLPDTVDEAVRIITGGLPEITVEGNGPVENNAMLNKGVKRPNEDSDDDEEKGSVVPPVHDIYRARQQKRIR
;
A
#
# COMPACT_ATOMS: atom_id res chain seq x y z
N ALA A 1 24.74 24.25 48.19
CA ALA A 1 25.65 23.13 47.85
C ALA A 1 25.09 22.45 46.62
N ALA A 2 25.87 22.32 45.54
CA ALA A 2 25.44 21.56 44.36
C ALA A 2 25.19 20.10 44.78
N GLU A 3 23.99 19.58 44.57
CA GLU A 3 23.68 18.19 44.88
C GLU A 3 24.65 17.27 44.15
N TYR A 4 25.33 16.39 44.88
CA TYR A 4 26.20 15.36 44.30
C TYR A 4 25.35 14.43 43.41
N VAL A 5 25.54 14.52 42.09
CA VAL A 5 24.92 13.62 41.10
C VAL A 5 25.92 12.51 40.76
N PRO A 6 25.60 11.23 41.04
CA PRO A 6 26.49 10.12 40.75
C PRO A 6 26.94 10.09 39.28
N GLU A 7 28.20 9.76 39.02
CA GLU A 7 28.76 9.73 37.65
C GLU A 7 27.99 8.77 36.73
N LYS A 8 27.46 7.67 37.28
CA LYS A 8 26.59 6.72 36.55
C LYS A 8 25.30 7.37 36.05
N VAL A 9 24.70 8.28 36.82
CA VAL A 9 23.50 9.03 36.42
C VAL A 9 23.84 10.02 35.31
N LYS A 10 24.98 10.71 35.40
CA LYS A 10 25.44 11.61 34.32
C LYS A 10 25.66 10.88 33.00
N LYS A 11 26.28 9.69 33.05
CA LYS A 11 26.46 8.82 31.87
C LYS A 11 25.12 8.34 31.30
N ALA A 12 24.16 7.99 32.16
CA ALA A 12 22.83 7.60 31.74
C ALA A 12 22.07 8.77 31.07
N GLU A 13 22.12 9.97 31.65
CA GLU A 13 21.50 11.17 31.05
C GLU A 13 22.10 11.48 29.68
N LYS A 14 23.43 11.38 29.53
CA LYS A 14 24.08 11.55 28.21
C LYS A 14 23.59 10.54 27.17
N LYS A 15 23.40 9.27 27.56
CA LYS A 15 22.81 8.26 26.66
C LYS A 15 21.38 8.61 26.25
N LEU A 16 20.60 9.23 27.14
CA LEU A 16 19.23 9.66 26.85
C LEU A 16 19.17 10.88 25.92
N GLU A 17 20.22 11.70 25.86
CA GLU A 17 20.34 12.77 24.87
C GLU A 17 20.48 12.21 23.45
N GLU A 18 21.22 11.11 23.28
CA GLU A 18 21.41 10.42 21.99
C GLU A 18 20.19 9.54 21.64
N ASN A 19 19.69 8.74 22.58
CA ASN A 19 18.53 7.88 22.43
C ASN A 19 17.56 8.05 23.61
N PRO A 20 16.47 8.83 23.46
CA PRO A 20 15.49 9.06 24.52
C PRO A 20 14.80 7.78 25.03
N TYR A 21 14.86 6.69 24.25
CA TYR A 21 14.23 5.42 24.56
C TYR A 21 15.23 4.32 25.00
N ASP A 22 16.47 4.68 25.35
CA ASP A 22 17.47 3.71 25.86
C ASP A 22 17.03 3.10 27.20
N LEU A 23 16.61 1.83 27.15
CA LEU A 23 16.11 1.09 28.31
C LEU A 23 17.18 0.82 29.37
N ASP A 24 18.45 0.69 28.98
CA ASP A 24 19.54 0.49 29.93
C ASP A 24 19.77 1.75 30.75
N ALA A 25 19.78 2.91 30.09
CA ALA A 25 19.89 4.21 30.75
C ALA A 25 18.71 4.45 31.71
N TRP A 26 17.47 4.20 31.26
CA TRP A 26 16.29 4.28 32.13
C TRP A 26 16.35 3.31 33.30
N SER A 27 16.89 2.09 33.12
CA SER A 27 17.04 1.12 34.21
C SER A 27 17.97 1.61 35.32
N ILE A 28 19.03 2.34 34.96
CA ILE A 28 19.96 2.96 35.92
C ILE A 28 19.23 4.04 36.72
N LEU A 29 18.46 4.90 36.06
CA LEU A 29 17.66 5.94 36.71
C LEU A 29 16.60 5.36 37.66
N ILE A 30 15.95 4.26 37.28
CA ILE A 30 14.96 3.58 38.13
C ILE A 30 15.63 2.99 39.38
N ARG A 31 16.78 2.32 39.25
CA ARG A 31 17.50 1.76 40.41
C ARG A 31 17.91 2.85 41.39
N GLU A 32 18.39 3.97 40.88
CA GLU A 32 18.77 5.11 41.70
C GLU A 32 17.55 5.77 42.36
N ALA A 33 16.41 5.88 41.66
CA ALA A 33 15.18 6.42 42.21
C ALA A 33 14.65 5.62 43.40
N GLN A 34 14.85 4.30 43.44
CA GLN A 34 14.46 3.46 44.58
C GLN A 34 15.32 3.70 45.84
N ASN A 35 16.56 4.17 45.66
CA ASN A 35 17.48 4.46 46.75
C ASN A 35 17.33 5.90 47.29
N GLN A 36 16.48 6.71 46.66
CA GLN A 36 16.28 8.11 47.02
C GLN A 36 14.92 8.32 47.73
N PRO A 37 14.79 9.36 48.57
CA PRO A 37 13.51 9.75 49.13
C PRO A 37 12.47 10.08 48.05
N ILE A 38 11.18 9.84 48.35
CA ILE A 38 10.09 9.95 47.38
C ILE A 38 10.02 11.31 46.67
N ASP A 39 10.35 12.41 47.35
CA ASP A 39 10.27 13.75 46.75
C ASP A 39 11.29 13.98 45.64
N LYS A 40 12.46 13.34 45.73
CA LYS A 40 13.47 13.37 44.66
C LYS A 40 13.16 12.34 43.59
N ALA A 41 12.81 11.11 44.01
CA ALA A 41 12.45 10.02 43.11
C ALA A 41 11.23 10.37 42.22
N ARG A 42 10.29 11.17 42.73
CA ARG A 42 9.11 11.65 41.99
C ARG A 42 9.49 12.34 40.68
N LYS A 43 10.54 13.17 40.66
CA LYS A 43 11.00 13.85 39.44
C LYS A 43 11.43 12.84 38.38
N THR A 44 12.12 11.78 38.77
CA THR A 44 12.56 10.70 37.88
C THR A 44 11.37 9.88 37.39
N TYR A 45 10.45 9.50 38.29
CA TYR A 45 9.27 8.73 37.90
C TYR A 45 8.31 9.51 36.99
N GLU A 46 8.11 10.81 37.22
CA GLU A 46 7.30 11.65 36.32
C GLU A 46 7.90 11.73 34.91
N ARG A 47 9.24 11.87 34.79
CA ARG A 47 9.92 11.79 33.49
C ARG A 47 9.74 10.42 32.84
N LEU A 48 9.85 9.34 33.61
CA LEU A 48 9.69 7.97 33.12
C LEU A 48 8.28 7.69 32.58
N VAL A 49 7.24 8.01 33.34
CA VAL A 49 5.84 7.76 32.91
C VAL A 49 5.36 8.74 31.85
N ALA A 50 5.97 9.92 31.74
CA ALA A 50 5.76 10.83 30.61
C ALA A 50 6.39 10.30 29.32
N GLN A 51 7.58 9.68 29.40
CA GLN A 51 8.25 9.06 28.26
C GLN A 51 7.62 7.74 27.83
N PHE A 52 7.15 6.93 28.79
CA PHE A 52 6.49 5.65 28.55
C PHE A 52 5.06 5.61 29.12
N PRO A 53 4.10 6.36 28.54
CA PRO A 53 2.74 6.46 29.07
C PRO A 53 1.99 5.13 29.11
N SER A 54 2.34 4.16 28.27
CA SER A 54 1.66 2.88 28.14
C SER A 54 2.23 1.76 29.03
N SER A 55 3.38 1.98 29.69
CA SER A 55 4.04 0.95 30.49
C SER A 55 3.38 0.80 31.87
N GLY A 56 2.46 -0.15 32.00
CA GLY A 56 1.82 -0.46 33.28
C GLY A 56 2.80 -0.84 34.40
N ARG A 57 3.93 -1.47 34.03
CA ARG A 57 5.02 -1.78 34.95
C ARG A 57 5.64 -0.52 35.55
N PHE A 58 5.92 0.50 34.74
CA PHE A 58 6.51 1.75 35.23
C PHE A 58 5.53 2.58 36.05
N TRP A 59 4.25 2.62 35.64
CA TRP A 59 3.19 3.22 36.47
C TRP A 59 3.09 2.55 37.84
N LYS A 60 3.10 1.21 37.87
CA LYS A 60 3.06 0.44 39.12
C LYS A 60 4.25 0.77 40.03
N LEU A 61 5.47 0.81 39.51
CA LEU A 61 6.65 1.16 40.31
C LEU A 61 6.52 2.54 40.99
N TYR A 62 6.00 3.52 40.27
CA TYR A 62 5.77 4.85 40.83
C TYR A 62 4.65 4.84 41.88
N ILE A 63 3.54 4.16 41.60
CA ILE A 63 2.42 4.03 42.55
C ILE A 63 2.86 3.31 43.82
N GLU A 64 3.63 2.24 43.72
CA GLU A 64 4.18 1.50 44.87
C GLU A 64 5.18 2.34 45.67
N ALA A 65 5.94 3.23 45.02
CA ALA A 65 6.80 4.16 45.73
C ALA A 65 5.99 5.18 46.56
N GLU A 66 4.90 5.73 46.00
CA GLU A 66 4.02 6.66 46.71
C GLU A 66 3.19 5.97 47.81
N ILE A 67 2.74 4.73 47.59
CA ILE A 67 2.01 3.96 48.62
C ILE A 67 2.93 3.62 49.80
N LYS A 68 4.21 3.29 49.54
CA LYS A 68 5.22 3.06 50.59
C LYS A 68 5.48 4.32 51.42
N ALA A 69 5.38 5.49 50.80
CA ALA A 69 5.46 6.78 51.47
C ALA A 69 4.14 7.22 52.13
N LYS A 70 3.07 6.42 52.05
CA LYS A 70 1.72 6.70 52.58
C LYS A 70 1.06 7.97 52.02
N ASN A 71 1.43 8.38 50.81
CA ASN A 71 0.83 9.53 50.12
C ASN A 71 -0.42 9.10 49.34
N TYR A 72 -1.47 8.67 50.05
CA TYR A 72 -2.68 8.10 49.43
C TYR A 72 -3.43 9.08 48.51
N ASP A 73 -3.33 10.39 48.78
CA ASP A 73 -3.89 11.46 47.95
C ASP A 73 -3.24 11.51 46.56
N LYS A 74 -1.91 11.35 46.49
CA LYS A 74 -1.16 11.31 45.23
C LYS A 74 -1.41 10.01 44.48
N VAL A 75 -1.49 8.88 45.19
CA VAL A 75 -1.83 7.58 44.60
C VAL A 75 -3.17 7.64 43.87
N GLU A 76 -4.19 8.26 44.47
CA GLU A 76 -5.50 8.41 43.82
C GLU A 76 -5.40 9.23 42.51
N LYS A 77 -4.62 10.33 42.52
CA LYS A 77 -4.36 11.12 41.31
C LYS A 77 -3.61 10.32 40.23
N LEU A 78 -2.69 9.45 40.60
CA LEU A 78 -1.98 8.59 39.64
C LEU A 78 -2.92 7.60 38.98
N PHE A 79 -3.80 6.93 39.74
CA PHE A 79 -4.80 6.03 39.17
C PHE A 79 -5.76 6.77 38.22
N GLN A 80 -6.22 7.97 38.57
CA GLN A 80 -7.06 8.78 37.68
C GLN A 80 -6.35 9.13 36.36
N ARG A 81 -5.02 9.24 36.37
CA ARG A 81 -4.21 9.62 35.21
C ARG A 81 -3.94 8.45 34.26
N CYS A 82 -3.74 7.24 34.78
CA CYS A 82 -3.27 6.08 33.99
C CYS A 82 -4.26 4.91 33.87
N LEU A 83 -5.14 4.66 34.85
CA LEU A 83 -5.89 3.40 34.94
C LEU A 83 -6.80 3.13 33.73
N MET A 84 -7.43 4.18 33.19
CA MET A 84 -8.28 4.07 31.99
C MET A 84 -7.49 3.90 30.69
N LYS A 85 -6.23 4.34 30.67
CA LYS A 85 -5.37 4.37 29.47
C LYS A 85 -4.49 3.13 29.36
N VAL A 86 -4.25 2.44 30.46
CA VAL A 86 -3.30 1.34 30.55
C VAL A 86 -3.99 0.09 31.11
N LEU A 87 -4.33 -0.83 30.21
CA LEU A 87 -4.97 -2.10 30.54
C LEU A 87 -3.94 -3.18 30.93
N HIS A 88 -3.09 -2.90 31.91
CA HIS A 88 -2.07 -3.85 32.38
C HIS A 88 -2.52 -4.60 33.64
N ILE A 89 -2.47 -5.93 33.63
CA ILE A 89 -3.05 -6.77 34.69
C ILE A 89 -2.52 -6.44 36.10
N ASP A 90 -1.23 -6.16 36.25
CA ASP A 90 -0.65 -5.88 37.56
C ASP A 90 -1.01 -4.49 38.08
N LEU A 91 -1.25 -3.53 37.18
CA LEU A 91 -1.72 -2.20 37.54
C LEU A 91 -3.14 -2.28 38.12
N TRP A 92 -4.02 -3.08 37.54
CA TRP A 92 -5.38 -3.29 38.03
C TRP A 92 -5.42 -4.07 39.35
N LYS A 93 -4.54 -5.07 39.53
CA LYS A 93 -4.36 -5.74 40.84
C LYS A 93 -3.84 -4.79 41.91
N CYS A 94 -2.93 -3.87 41.55
CA CYS A 94 -2.45 -2.80 42.42
C CYS A 94 -3.60 -1.85 42.82
N TYR A 95 -4.44 -1.43 41.88
CA TYR A 95 -5.63 -0.62 42.14
C TYR A 95 -6.59 -1.29 43.13
N LEU A 96 -6.93 -2.56 42.91
CA LEU A 96 -7.82 -3.30 43.83
C LEU A 96 -7.21 -3.44 45.23
N SER A 97 -5.89 -3.63 45.33
CA SER A 97 -5.18 -3.68 46.60
C SER A 97 -5.23 -2.32 47.33
N TYR A 98 -5.02 -1.22 46.60
CA TYR A 98 -5.15 0.14 47.14
C TYR A 98 -6.55 0.42 47.68
N VAL A 99 -7.61 0.06 46.95
CA VAL A 99 -9.00 0.26 47.40
C VAL A 99 -9.29 -0.58 48.65
N ARG A 100 -8.82 -1.84 48.66
CA ARG A 100 -8.96 -2.76 49.80
C ARG A 100 -8.31 -2.20 51.07
N GLU A 101 -7.09 -1.69 50.97
CA GLU A 101 -6.36 -1.11 52.11
C GLU A 101 -6.95 0.23 52.57
N THR A 102 -7.16 1.16 51.64
CA THR A 102 -7.50 2.55 51.96
C THR A 102 -8.96 2.72 52.35
N LYS A 103 -9.86 1.98 51.71
CA LYS A 103 -11.31 2.11 51.93
C LYS A 103 -11.85 1.06 52.90
N GLY A 104 -11.02 0.11 53.35
CA GLY A 104 -11.41 -1.03 54.21
C GLY A 104 -12.10 -0.67 55.53
N LYS A 105 -11.80 0.51 56.09
CA LYS A 105 -12.39 0.99 57.34
C LYS A 105 -13.67 1.83 57.15
N LEU A 106 -14.07 2.11 55.92
CA LEU A 106 -15.25 2.93 55.65
C LEU A 106 -16.53 2.11 55.86
N PRO A 107 -17.62 2.71 56.39
CA PRO A 107 -18.90 2.01 56.52
C PRO A 107 -19.48 1.59 55.15
N SER A 108 -19.20 2.38 54.10
CA SER A 108 -19.57 2.07 52.71
C SER A 108 -18.54 1.20 51.97
N TYR A 109 -17.58 0.57 52.68
CA TYR A 109 -16.54 -0.26 52.08
C TYR A 109 -17.12 -1.37 51.20
N LYS A 110 -18.16 -2.07 51.69
CA LYS A 110 -18.74 -3.23 50.99
C LYS A 110 -19.23 -2.84 49.58
N GLU A 111 -19.95 -1.72 49.49
CA GLU A 111 -20.46 -1.19 48.23
C GLU A 111 -19.33 -0.72 47.31
N LYS A 112 -18.39 0.08 47.83
CA LYS A 112 -17.28 0.62 47.04
C LYS A 112 -16.34 -0.47 46.52
N MET A 113 -16.09 -1.52 47.32
CA MET A 113 -15.23 -2.62 46.92
C MET A 113 -15.90 -3.51 45.86
N ALA A 114 -17.21 -3.77 45.98
CA ALA A 114 -17.96 -4.47 44.94
C ALA A 114 -17.92 -3.70 43.61
N GLN A 115 -18.17 -2.39 43.65
CA GLN A 115 -18.07 -1.51 42.47
C GLN A 115 -16.66 -1.55 41.85
N ALA A 116 -15.60 -1.56 42.66
CA ALA A 116 -14.23 -1.64 42.16
C ALA A 116 -13.93 -2.97 41.45
N TYR A 117 -14.43 -4.10 41.97
CA TYR A 117 -14.29 -5.40 41.31
C TYR A 117 -15.11 -5.50 40.02
N ASP A 118 -16.37 -5.05 40.03
CA ASP A 118 -17.21 -5.04 38.82
C ASP A 118 -16.57 -4.18 37.73
N PHE A 119 -16.03 -3.02 38.11
CA PHE A 119 -15.29 -2.13 37.24
C PHE A 119 -14.02 -2.78 36.66
N ALA A 120 -13.23 -3.46 37.50
CA ALA A 120 -12.04 -4.18 37.04
C ALA A 120 -12.40 -5.33 36.09
N LEU A 121 -13.40 -6.15 36.42
CA LEU A 121 -13.82 -7.27 35.58
C LEU A 121 -14.41 -6.82 34.25
N ASP A 122 -14.99 -5.63 34.17
CA ASP A 122 -15.48 -5.06 32.91
C ASP A 122 -14.36 -4.62 31.96
N LYS A 123 -13.23 -4.11 32.50
CA LYS A 123 -12.12 -3.58 31.71
C LYS A 123 -10.98 -4.57 31.47
N ILE A 124 -10.56 -5.30 32.50
CA ILE A 124 -9.41 -6.23 32.45
C ILE A 124 -9.81 -7.69 32.71
N GLY A 125 -11.09 -7.97 32.96
CA GLY A 125 -11.57 -9.33 33.23
C GLY A 125 -11.30 -10.30 32.08
N MET A 126 -11.24 -9.84 30.82
CA MET A 126 -10.93 -10.66 29.64
C MET A 126 -9.45 -11.07 29.53
N GLU A 127 -8.57 -10.56 30.39
CA GLU A 127 -7.15 -10.87 30.36
C GLU A 127 -6.87 -12.31 30.83
N ILE A 128 -5.87 -12.97 30.21
CA ILE A 128 -5.58 -14.39 30.43
C ILE A 128 -5.14 -14.73 31.88
N MET A 129 -4.51 -13.80 32.60
CA MET A 129 -4.06 -13.92 34.00
C MET A 129 -5.01 -13.22 35.00
N SER A 130 -6.27 -12.98 34.61
CA SER A 130 -7.29 -12.32 35.44
C SER A 130 -7.92 -13.21 36.51
N TYR A 131 -7.70 -14.53 36.50
CA TYR A 131 -8.28 -15.51 37.43
C TYR A 131 -8.35 -15.05 38.89
N GLN A 132 -7.25 -14.51 39.41
CA GLN A 132 -7.19 -14.07 40.82
C GLN A 132 -8.18 -12.94 41.13
N ILE A 133 -8.49 -12.06 40.17
CA ILE A 133 -9.47 -10.98 40.38
C ILE A 133 -10.87 -11.57 40.55
N TRP A 134 -11.22 -12.60 39.78
CA TRP A 134 -12.50 -13.32 39.92
C TRP A 134 -12.62 -13.97 41.29
N VAL A 135 -11.58 -14.68 41.72
CA VAL A 135 -11.56 -15.39 43.02
C VAL A 135 -11.62 -14.41 44.18
N ASP A 136 -10.84 -13.33 44.13
CA ASP A 136 -10.84 -12.28 45.16
C ASP A 136 -12.24 -11.65 45.30
N TYR A 137 -12.95 -11.42 44.19
CA TYR A 137 -14.30 -10.88 44.22
C TYR A 137 -15.31 -11.90 44.79
N ILE A 138 -15.23 -13.17 44.37
CA ILE A 138 -16.08 -14.24 44.90
C ILE A 138 -15.90 -14.40 46.42
N ASN A 139 -14.65 -14.42 46.88
CA ASN A 139 -14.32 -14.54 48.31
C ASN A 139 -14.80 -13.33 49.08
N PHE A 140 -14.67 -12.13 48.51
CA PHE A 140 -15.20 -10.91 49.09
C PHE A 140 -16.74 -10.98 49.25
N LEU A 141 -17.48 -11.38 48.20
CA LEU A 141 -18.93 -11.52 48.25
C LEU A 141 -19.39 -12.59 49.25
N LYS A 142 -18.67 -13.71 49.36
CA LYS A 142 -18.92 -14.76 50.37
C LYS A 142 -18.71 -14.23 51.79
N GLY A 143 -17.71 -13.37 52.00
CA GLY A 143 -17.38 -12.74 53.28
C GLY A 143 -18.33 -11.62 53.70
N VAL A 144 -19.24 -11.17 52.83
CA VAL A 144 -20.28 -10.20 53.21
C VAL A 144 -21.26 -10.87 54.17
N GLU A 145 -21.28 -10.37 55.41
CA GLU A 145 -22.27 -10.77 56.41
C GLU A 145 -23.69 -10.49 55.91
N ALA A 146 -24.53 -11.53 55.96
CA ALA A 146 -25.92 -11.51 55.54
C ALA A 146 -26.75 -12.17 56.63
N VAL A 147 -27.69 -11.42 57.22
CA VAL A 147 -28.54 -11.89 58.32
C VAL A 147 -29.96 -12.08 57.81
N GLY A 148 -30.50 -13.29 57.99
CA GLY A 148 -31.82 -13.67 57.51
C GLY A 148 -31.85 -14.18 56.06
N SER A 149 -32.88 -14.93 55.73
CA SER A 149 -32.96 -15.70 54.48
C SER A 149 -32.96 -14.84 53.21
N TYR A 150 -33.55 -13.64 53.26
CA TYR A 150 -33.56 -12.71 52.11
C TYR A 150 -32.14 -12.22 51.77
N ALA A 151 -31.39 -11.77 52.78
CA ALA A 151 -30.03 -11.28 52.60
C ALA A 151 -29.08 -12.41 52.14
N GLU A 152 -29.25 -13.62 52.68
CA GLU A 152 -28.49 -14.79 52.24
C GLU A 152 -28.77 -15.14 50.78
N ASN A 153 -30.02 -15.08 50.34
CA ASN A 153 -30.40 -15.31 48.94
C ASN A 153 -29.82 -14.25 48.00
N GLN A 154 -29.80 -12.98 48.42
CA GLN A 154 -29.15 -11.90 47.69
C GLN A 154 -27.65 -12.15 47.52
N ARG A 155 -26.96 -12.61 48.58
CA ARG A 155 -25.55 -13.02 48.52
C ARG A 155 -25.34 -14.19 47.55
N ILE A 156 -26.20 -15.21 47.61
CA ILE A 156 -26.17 -16.35 46.68
C ILE A 156 -26.30 -15.88 45.24
N THR A 157 -27.26 -14.99 44.96
CA THR A 157 -27.49 -14.43 43.63
C THR A 157 -26.29 -13.63 43.13
N ALA A 158 -25.66 -12.83 43.99
CA ALA A 158 -24.47 -12.06 43.65
C ALA A 158 -23.26 -12.96 43.33
N VAL A 159 -22.96 -13.94 44.19
CA VAL A 159 -21.85 -14.89 43.99
C VAL A 159 -22.06 -15.73 42.73
N ARG A 160 -23.28 -16.24 42.53
CA ARG A 160 -23.66 -17.02 41.34
C ARG A 160 -23.45 -16.23 40.05
N ARG A 161 -23.81 -14.94 40.04
CA ARG A 161 -23.61 -14.06 38.87
C ARG A 161 -22.13 -13.99 38.46
N VAL A 162 -21.23 -13.87 39.42
CA VAL A 162 -19.78 -13.77 39.15
C VAL A 162 -19.22 -15.10 38.64
N TYR A 163 -19.61 -16.23 39.25
CA TYR A 163 -19.24 -17.56 38.74
C TYR A 163 -19.72 -17.77 37.30
N GLN A 164 -21.01 -17.53 37.04
CA GLN A 164 -21.61 -17.74 35.73
C GLN A 164 -20.97 -16.85 34.65
N ARG A 165 -20.56 -15.62 34.99
CA ARG A 165 -19.81 -14.74 34.08
C ARG A 165 -18.37 -15.24 33.85
N GLY A 166 -17.67 -15.64 34.92
CA GLY A 166 -16.27 -16.08 34.84
C GLY A 166 -16.08 -17.42 34.14
N CYS A 167 -17.00 -18.37 34.31
CA CYS A 167 -16.92 -19.71 33.70
C CYS A 167 -17.11 -19.72 32.17
N VAL A 168 -17.47 -18.58 31.58
CA VAL A 168 -17.60 -18.40 30.12
C VAL A 168 -16.46 -17.52 29.57
N ASN A 169 -15.57 -17.04 30.42
CA ASN A 169 -14.47 -16.17 30.04
C ASN A 169 -13.15 -16.97 29.92
N PRO A 170 -12.57 -17.11 28.71
CA PRO A 170 -11.32 -17.86 28.52
C PRO A 170 -10.14 -17.26 29.29
N MET A 171 -9.64 -17.99 30.29
CA MET A 171 -8.51 -17.58 31.13
C MET A 171 -7.76 -18.79 31.71
N ILE A 172 -6.59 -18.56 32.28
CA ILE A 172 -5.84 -19.59 33.00
C ILE A 172 -6.61 -19.97 34.27
N ASN A 173 -6.54 -21.25 34.66
CA ASN A 173 -7.28 -21.81 35.80
C ASN A 173 -8.83 -21.72 35.69
N ILE A 174 -9.40 -21.59 34.50
CA ILE A 174 -10.86 -21.66 34.29
C ILE A 174 -11.47 -22.96 34.84
N GLU A 175 -10.72 -24.06 34.80
CA GLU A 175 -11.15 -25.36 35.34
C GLU A 175 -11.30 -25.34 36.86
N GLN A 176 -10.41 -24.62 37.55
CA GLN A 176 -10.49 -24.46 39.00
C GLN A 176 -11.69 -23.61 39.39
N LEU A 177 -11.97 -22.54 38.63
CA LEU A 177 -13.17 -21.72 38.83
C LEU A 177 -14.46 -22.55 38.66
N TRP A 178 -14.53 -23.40 37.63
CA TRP A 178 -15.67 -24.30 37.41
C TRP A 178 -15.82 -25.34 38.53
N ARG A 179 -14.71 -25.92 38.99
CA ARG A 179 -14.71 -26.85 40.13
C ARG A 179 -15.28 -26.20 41.39
N ASP A 180 -14.89 -24.97 41.67
CA ASP A 180 -15.38 -24.22 42.84
C ASP A 180 -16.84 -23.79 42.69
N TYR A 181 -17.30 -23.50 41.46
CA TYR A 181 -18.73 -23.27 41.17
C TYR A 181 -19.58 -24.52 41.44
N ASN A 182 -19.13 -25.70 41.01
CA ASN A 182 -19.86 -26.95 41.24
C ASN A 182 -20.03 -27.23 42.75
N LYS A 183 -18.92 -27.12 43.51
CA LYS A 183 -18.95 -27.25 44.97
C LYS A 183 -19.83 -26.20 45.64
N TYR A 184 -19.88 -24.99 45.07
CA TYR A 184 -20.70 -23.91 45.61
C TYR A 184 -22.20 -24.19 45.43
N GLU A 185 -22.64 -24.61 44.24
CA GLU A 185 -24.05 -24.97 44.00
C GLU A 185 -24.46 -26.20 44.82
N GLU A 186 -23.60 -27.23 44.90
CA GLU A 186 -23.82 -28.41 45.75
C GLU A 186 -23.93 -28.04 47.24
N GLY A 187 -23.10 -27.09 47.69
CA GLY A 187 -23.11 -26.59 49.07
C GLY A 187 -24.36 -25.78 49.44
N ILE A 188 -25.08 -25.21 48.47
CA ILE A 188 -26.35 -24.51 48.71
C ILE A 188 -27.53 -25.48 48.62
N ASN A 189 -27.61 -26.26 47.53
CA ASN A 189 -28.69 -27.22 47.32
C ASN A 189 -28.28 -28.32 46.34
N ILE A 190 -27.99 -29.51 46.87
CA ILE A 190 -27.55 -30.70 46.12
C ILE A 190 -28.53 -31.10 45.00
N HIS A 191 -29.84 -30.95 45.22
CA HIS A 191 -30.85 -31.37 44.25
C HIS A 191 -30.91 -30.43 43.04
N LEU A 192 -30.88 -29.11 43.28
CA LEU A 192 -30.90 -28.11 42.22
C LEU A 192 -29.54 -27.94 41.53
N ALA A 193 -28.44 -28.24 42.24
CA ALA A 193 -27.08 -28.10 41.72
C ALA A 193 -26.87 -28.85 40.40
N LYS A 194 -27.37 -30.09 40.29
CA LYS A 194 -27.23 -30.89 39.06
C LYS A 194 -27.73 -30.14 37.82
N LYS A 195 -28.96 -29.60 37.89
CA LYS A 195 -29.55 -28.82 36.81
C LYS A 195 -28.79 -27.52 36.55
N MET A 196 -28.47 -26.77 37.61
CA MET A 196 -27.77 -25.48 37.50
C MET A 196 -26.37 -25.60 36.86
N ILE A 197 -25.68 -26.72 37.09
CA ILE A 197 -24.37 -27.03 36.50
C ILE A 197 -24.54 -27.51 35.05
N GLU A 198 -25.48 -28.42 34.80
CA GLU A 198 -25.75 -28.98 33.48
C GLU A 198 -26.16 -27.89 32.47
N ASP A 199 -27.05 -26.98 32.86
CA ASP A 199 -27.57 -25.89 32.01
C ASP A 199 -26.45 -24.98 31.45
N ARG A 200 -25.32 -24.85 32.16
CA ARG A 200 -24.18 -23.98 31.79
C ARG A 200 -22.96 -24.76 31.27
N SER A 201 -22.98 -26.09 31.37
CA SER A 201 -21.82 -26.96 31.08
C SER A 201 -21.35 -26.83 29.63
N ARG A 202 -22.28 -26.71 28.67
CA ARG A 202 -21.96 -26.55 27.24
C ARG A 202 -21.12 -25.32 26.96
N ASP A 203 -21.53 -24.16 27.49
CA ASP A 203 -20.83 -22.90 27.28
C ASP A 203 -19.46 -22.90 27.97
N TYR A 204 -19.38 -23.49 29.17
CA TYR A 204 -18.11 -23.70 29.87
C TYR A 204 -17.15 -24.58 29.06
N MET A 205 -17.61 -25.70 28.48
CA MET A 205 -16.76 -26.56 27.66
C MET A 205 -16.21 -25.82 26.43
N ASN A 206 -17.02 -24.95 25.82
CA ASN A 206 -16.58 -24.08 24.74
C ASN A 206 -15.51 -23.09 25.20
N ALA A 207 -15.75 -22.37 26.30
CA ALA A 207 -14.81 -21.42 26.89
C ALA A 207 -13.50 -22.08 27.34
N ARG A 208 -13.56 -23.28 27.91
CA ARG A 208 -12.39 -24.08 28.31
C ARG A 208 -11.54 -24.49 27.11
N ARG A 209 -12.16 -24.90 26.00
CA ARG A 209 -11.43 -25.22 24.75
C ARG A 209 -10.67 -23.97 24.28
N VAL A 210 -11.36 -22.84 24.17
CA VAL A 210 -10.77 -21.58 23.73
C VAL A 210 -9.71 -21.07 24.70
N ALA A 211 -9.81 -21.32 26.00
CA ALA A 211 -8.78 -20.95 26.98
C ALA A 211 -7.42 -21.63 26.68
N LYS A 212 -7.42 -22.88 26.22
CA LYS A 212 -6.18 -23.60 25.83
C LYS A 212 -5.58 -23.06 24.53
N GLU A 213 -6.44 -22.71 23.58
CA GLU A 213 -6.01 -22.04 22.35
C GLU A 213 -5.44 -20.65 22.67
N TYR A 214 -6.08 -19.92 23.57
CA TYR A 214 -5.66 -18.59 24.01
C TYR A 214 -4.28 -18.64 24.68
N GLU A 215 -4.05 -19.60 25.57
CA GLU A 215 -2.74 -19.85 26.18
C GLU A 215 -1.64 -20.07 25.14
N THR A 216 -1.97 -20.75 24.03
CA THR A 216 -1.03 -21.04 22.95
C THR A 216 -0.62 -19.82 22.14
N VAL A 217 -1.51 -18.85 21.93
CA VAL A 217 -1.15 -17.62 21.21
C VAL A 217 -0.55 -16.56 22.13
N MET A 218 -0.85 -16.64 23.43
CA MET A 218 -0.27 -15.73 24.44
C MET A 218 1.12 -16.15 24.91
N LYS A 219 1.52 -17.42 24.74
CA LYS A 219 2.88 -17.86 25.05
C LYS A 219 3.87 -17.24 24.05
N GLY A 220 4.96 -16.67 24.55
CA GLY A 220 6.00 -16.03 23.73
C GLY A 220 5.79 -14.53 23.48
N LEU A 221 4.58 -13.99 23.72
CA LEU A 221 4.35 -12.55 23.70
C LEU A 221 4.99 -11.88 24.92
N ASP A 222 5.78 -10.84 24.68
CA ASP A 222 6.18 -9.93 25.74
C ASP A 222 5.08 -8.90 25.97
N ARG A 223 4.50 -8.93 27.17
CA ARG A 223 3.42 -8.01 27.62
C ARG A 223 3.94 -6.89 28.53
N ASN A 224 5.24 -6.85 28.79
CA ASN A 224 5.89 -5.92 29.71
C ASN A 224 6.97 -5.07 29.05
N ALA A 225 7.35 -5.39 27.81
CA ALA A 225 8.26 -4.56 27.02
C ALA A 225 7.73 -3.11 26.93
N PRO A 226 8.56 -2.09 27.24
CA PRO A 226 8.19 -0.70 27.04
C PRO A 226 7.95 -0.39 25.57
N SER A 227 6.99 0.50 25.28
CA SER A 227 6.75 0.96 23.92
C SER A 227 7.89 1.85 23.44
N VAL A 228 8.51 1.45 22.32
CA VAL A 228 9.64 2.12 21.67
C VAL A 228 9.31 2.29 20.18
N PRO A 229 9.70 3.40 19.54
CA PRO A 229 9.53 3.55 18.09
C PRO A 229 10.28 2.47 17.31
N PRO A 230 9.81 2.07 16.11
CA PRO A 230 10.42 0.99 15.35
C PRO A 230 11.92 1.23 15.09
N GLN A 231 12.76 0.30 15.53
CA GLN A 231 14.21 0.32 15.27
C GLN A 231 14.63 -0.76 14.26
N ASN A 232 13.67 -1.53 13.73
CA ASN A 232 13.87 -2.65 12.81
C ASN A 232 14.79 -3.75 13.37
N THR A 233 14.72 -4.00 14.68
CA THR A 233 15.44 -5.12 15.28
C THR A 233 14.73 -6.45 14.95
N PRO A 234 15.47 -7.57 14.81
CA PRO A 234 14.86 -8.86 14.49
C PRO A 234 13.92 -9.35 15.60
N GLN A 235 14.22 -9.03 16.85
CA GLN A 235 13.38 -9.38 17.99
C GLN A 235 12.06 -8.59 17.99
N GLU A 236 12.11 -7.30 17.66
CA GLU A 236 10.91 -6.47 17.51
C GLU A 236 10.02 -7.01 16.39
N ALA A 237 10.58 -7.29 15.21
CA ALA A 237 9.82 -7.83 14.09
C ALA A 237 9.17 -9.19 14.43
N GLN A 238 9.86 -10.05 15.17
CA GLN A 238 9.29 -11.31 15.68
C GLN A 238 8.11 -11.06 16.64
N GLN A 239 8.24 -10.11 17.57
CA GLN A 239 7.15 -9.74 18.48
C GLN A 239 5.96 -9.17 17.72
N VAL A 240 6.18 -8.31 16.72
CA VAL A 240 5.11 -7.78 15.86
C VAL A 240 4.35 -8.91 15.18
N ASP A 241 5.04 -9.90 14.59
CA ASP A 241 4.40 -11.05 13.95
C ASP A 241 3.55 -11.87 14.95
N MET A 242 4.06 -12.12 16.16
CA MET A 242 3.29 -12.82 17.20
C MET A 242 2.04 -12.03 17.63
N TRP A 243 2.14 -10.71 17.79
CA TRP A 243 1.00 -9.86 18.12
C TRP A 243 -0.05 -9.86 17.01
N LYS A 244 0.36 -9.78 15.74
CA LYS A 244 -0.56 -9.87 14.60
C LYS A 244 -1.24 -11.23 14.52
N LYS A 245 -0.51 -12.33 14.80
CA LYS A 245 -1.11 -13.69 14.91
C LYS A 245 -2.15 -13.76 16.01
N TYR A 246 -1.89 -13.19 17.19
CA TYR A 246 -2.87 -13.14 18.27
C TYR A 246 -4.13 -12.37 17.85
N ILE A 247 -3.98 -11.17 17.29
CA ILE A 247 -5.11 -10.34 16.81
C ILE A 247 -5.91 -11.09 15.73
N GLN A 248 -5.24 -11.72 14.77
CA GLN A 248 -5.89 -12.50 13.71
C GLN A 248 -6.62 -13.73 14.27
N TRP A 249 -6.04 -14.43 15.26
CA TRP A 249 -6.71 -15.52 15.95
C TRP A 249 -7.99 -15.05 16.63
N GLU A 250 -7.97 -13.91 17.34
CA GLU A 250 -9.18 -13.37 17.96
C GLU A 250 -10.22 -12.95 16.91
N LYS A 251 -9.79 -12.40 15.75
CA LYS A 251 -10.65 -12.09 14.60
C LYS A 251 -11.28 -13.33 13.95
N SER A 252 -10.62 -14.49 14.05
CA SER A 252 -11.16 -15.76 13.54
C SER A 252 -12.34 -16.31 14.35
N ASN A 253 -12.75 -15.60 15.41
CA ASN A 253 -13.85 -15.94 16.31
C ASN A 253 -13.71 -17.34 16.92
N PRO A 254 -12.71 -17.56 17.82
CA PRO A 254 -12.46 -18.87 18.44
C PRO A 254 -13.66 -19.41 19.23
N LEU A 255 -14.45 -18.50 19.82
CA LEU A 255 -15.66 -18.82 20.58
C LEU A 255 -16.83 -19.27 19.70
N ARG A 256 -16.75 -19.07 18.38
CA ARG A 256 -17.80 -19.41 17.41
C ARG A 256 -19.17 -18.86 17.82
N THR A 257 -19.17 -17.61 18.26
CA THR A 257 -20.39 -16.88 18.64
C THR A 257 -20.91 -16.06 17.46
N GLU A 258 -22.22 -15.86 17.36
CA GLU A 258 -22.83 -14.95 16.37
C GLU A 258 -22.88 -13.49 16.87
N ASP A 259 -22.60 -13.27 18.16
CA ASP A 259 -22.59 -11.95 18.79
C ASP A 259 -21.37 -11.14 18.33
N GLN A 260 -21.58 -10.30 17.33
CA GLN A 260 -20.57 -9.39 16.81
C GLN A 260 -20.04 -8.43 17.87
N THR A 261 -20.85 -8.02 18.85
CA THR A 261 -20.39 -7.09 19.89
C THR A 261 -19.36 -7.75 20.79
N LEU A 262 -19.56 -9.03 21.14
CA LEU A 262 -18.61 -9.82 21.90
C LEU A 262 -17.31 -10.07 21.11
N ILE A 263 -17.42 -10.45 19.83
CA ILE A 263 -16.24 -10.63 18.96
C ILE A 263 -15.43 -9.34 18.91
N THR A 264 -16.10 -8.23 18.64
CA THR A 264 -15.46 -6.91 18.50
C THR A 264 -14.78 -6.49 19.80
N LYS A 265 -15.44 -6.66 20.95
CA LYS A 265 -14.85 -6.35 22.26
C LYS A 265 -13.60 -7.18 22.54
N ARG A 266 -13.57 -8.46 22.19
CA ARG A 266 -12.40 -9.32 22.38
C ARG A 266 -11.24 -8.94 21.45
N VAL A 267 -11.53 -8.69 20.17
CA VAL A 267 -10.51 -8.21 19.22
C VAL A 267 -9.96 -6.84 19.63
N MET A 268 -10.82 -5.93 20.07
CA MET A 268 -10.38 -4.64 20.60
C MET A 268 -9.55 -4.79 21.86
N PHE A 269 -9.90 -5.72 22.75
CA PHE A 269 -9.05 -6.03 23.89
C PHE A 269 -7.65 -6.52 23.46
N ALA A 270 -7.55 -7.36 22.41
CA ALA A 270 -6.27 -7.75 21.83
C ALA A 270 -5.47 -6.55 21.29
N TYR A 271 -6.13 -5.63 20.58
CA TYR A 271 -5.50 -4.38 20.13
C TYR A 271 -5.04 -3.51 21.31
N GLU A 272 -5.85 -3.35 22.35
CA GLU A 272 -5.48 -2.58 23.53
C GLU A 272 -4.21 -3.15 24.20
N GLN A 273 -4.13 -4.48 24.37
CA GLN A 273 -2.93 -5.12 24.91
C GLN A 273 -1.71 -4.90 24.02
N CYS A 274 -1.88 -5.03 22.70
CA CYS A 274 -0.81 -4.82 21.73
C CYS A 274 -0.28 -3.37 21.76
N LEU A 275 -1.18 -2.38 21.83
CA LEU A 275 -0.84 -0.96 21.89
C LEU A 275 -0.10 -0.55 23.17
N LEU A 276 -0.13 -1.38 24.24
CA LEU A 276 0.70 -1.13 25.41
C LEU A 276 2.20 -1.28 25.10
N VAL A 277 2.52 -2.24 24.24
CA VAL A 277 3.89 -2.66 23.90
C VAL A 277 4.36 -2.07 22.57
N LEU A 278 3.50 -2.04 21.55
CA LEU A 278 3.81 -1.60 20.19
C LEU A 278 3.06 -0.30 19.83
N GLY A 279 2.75 0.54 20.82
CA GLY A 279 1.97 1.75 20.62
C GLY A 279 2.62 2.83 19.75
N HIS A 280 3.91 2.72 19.43
CA HIS A 280 4.58 3.60 18.46
C HIS A 280 4.48 3.12 17.00
N HIS A 281 3.83 1.99 16.74
CA HIS A 281 3.60 1.45 15.39
C HIS A 281 2.28 2.01 14.81
N PRO A 282 2.32 2.85 13.76
CA PRO A 282 1.11 3.49 13.23
C PRO A 282 0.12 2.52 12.59
N ASP A 283 0.61 1.42 12.01
CA ASP A 283 -0.20 0.39 11.37
C ASP A 283 -1.14 -0.29 12.37
N ILE A 284 -0.70 -0.55 13.61
CA ILE A 284 -1.53 -1.19 14.64
C ILE A 284 -2.71 -0.30 15.04
N TRP A 285 -2.48 1.01 15.21
CA TRP A 285 -3.55 1.98 15.48
C TRP A 285 -4.54 2.05 14.32
N TYR A 286 -4.04 2.10 13.09
CA TYR A 286 -4.87 2.15 11.89
C TYR A 286 -5.70 0.86 11.72
N GLU A 287 -5.08 -0.31 11.86
CA GLU A 287 -5.77 -1.60 11.79
C GLU A 287 -6.86 -1.75 12.86
N ALA A 288 -6.63 -1.24 14.08
CA ALA A 288 -7.61 -1.26 15.17
C ALA A 288 -8.84 -0.40 14.83
N ALA A 289 -8.62 0.83 14.35
CA ALA A 289 -9.70 1.72 13.98
C ALA A 289 -10.47 1.22 12.75
N GLN A 290 -9.77 0.67 11.75
CA GLN A 290 -10.39 0.04 10.58
C GLN A 290 -11.27 -1.15 10.97
N TYR A 291 -10.84 -1.96 11.94
CA TYR A 291 -11.65 -3.08 12.41
C TYR A 291 -12.93 -2.61 13.13
N LEU A 292 -12.87 -1.52 13.88
CA LEU A 292 -14.06 -0.89 14.49
C LEU A 292 -15.00 -0.30 13.43
N GLU A 293 -14.46 0.36 12.40
CA GLU A 293 -15.25 0.86 11.28
C GLU A 293 -15.98 -0.29 10.56
N GLN A 294 -15.27 -1.38 10.26
CA GLN A 294 -15.85 -2.57 9.64
C GLN A 294 -16.96 -3.17 10.52
N SER A 295 -16.69 -3.31 11.82
CA SER A 295 -17.65 -3.86 12.79
C SER A 295 -18.88 -2.97 12.96
N SER A 296 -18.71 -1.64 12.90
CA SER A 296 -19.80 -0.66 12.95
C SER A 296 -20.74 -0.83 11.75
N LYS A 297 -20.19 -0.90 10.52
CA LYS A 297 -21.00 -1.10 9.30
C LYS A 297 -21.75 -2.43 9.33
N LEU A 298 -21.09 -3.51 9.73
CA LEU A 298 -21.68 -4.84 9.83
C LEU A 298 -22.82 -4.92 10.86
N LEU A 299 -22.71 -4.21 11.99
CA LEU A 299 -23.81 -4.11 12.96
C LEU A 299 -25.00 -3.32 12.42
N ALA A 300 -24.73 -2.24 11.68
CA ALA A 300 -25.77 -1.45 11.02
C ALA A 300 -26.57 -2.30 10.01
N GLU A 301 -25.88 -3.13 9.22
CA GLU A 301 -26.50 -4.06 8.28
C GLU A 301 -27.38 -5.11 8.98
N LYS A 302 -26.98 -5.58 10.17
CA LYS A 302 -27.76 -6.51 11.00
C LYS A 302 -28.91 -5.84 11.78
N GLY A 303 -29.07 -4.52 11.66
CA GLY A 303 -30.14 -3.75 12.31
C GLY A 303 -29.82 -3.22 13.72
N ASP A 304 -28.62 -3.47 14.27
CA ASP A 304 -28.20 -2.96 15.58
C ASP A 304 -27.56 -1.57 15.48
N MET A 305 -28.41 -0.57 15.23
CA MET A 305 -27.97 0.81 14.99
C MET A 305 -27.31 1.46 16.22
N ASN A 306 -27.68 1.06 17.44
CA ASN A 306 -27.15 1.66 18.66
C ASN A 306 -25.70 1.22 18.89
N ASN A 307 -25.42 -0.08 18.82
CA ASN A 307 -24.04 -0.57 18.95
C ASN A 307 -23.19 -0.21 17.72
N ALA A 308 -23.78 -0.11 16.53
CA ALA A 308 -23.08 0.39 15.35
C ALA A 308 -22.54 1.81 15.56
N LYS A 309 -23.36 2.74 16.07
CA LYS A 309 -22.92 4.11 16.38
C LYS A 309 -21.86 4.13 17.49
N LEU A 310 -22.01 3.31 18.52
CA LEU A 310 -21.04 3.18 19.60
C LEU A 310 -19.64 2.83 19.06
N PHE A 311 -19.54 1.82 18.19
CA PHE A 311 -18.24 1.44 17.59
C PHE A 311 -17.74 2.47 16.57
N SER A 312 -18.62 3.20 15.89
CA SER A 312 -18.20 4.32 15.03
C SER A 312 -17.57 5.46 15.83
N ASP A 313 -18.14 5.81 16.98
CA ASP A 313 -17.55 6.82 17.85
C ASP A 313 -16.26 6.32 18.53
N GLU A 314 -16.20 5.04 18.89
CA GLU A 314 -14.98 4.43 19.44
C GLU A 314 -13.85 4.38 18.40
N ALA A 315 -14.15 4.14 17.11
CA ALA A 315 -13.15 4.18 16.06
C ALA A 315 -12.47 5.56 15.95
N ALA A 316 -13.26 6.63 16.04
CA ALA A 316 -12.72 8.00 16.13
C ALA A 316 -11.88 8.19 17.40
N ASN A 317 -12.28 7.59 18.53
CA ASN A 317 -11.53 7.66 19.78
C ASN A 317 -10.17 6.95 19.70
N ILE A 318 -10.05 5.84 18.96
CA ILE A 318 -8.77 5.17 18.69
C ILE A 318 -7.82 6.12 17.96
N TYR A 319 -8.28 6.77 16.89
CA TYR A 319 -7.49 7.78 16.19
C TYR A 319 -7.09 8.96 17.10
N GLU A 320 -8.05 9.50 17.85
CA GLU A 320 -7.86 10.63 18.76
C GLU A 320 -6.78 10.31 19.82
N ARG A 321 -6.83 9.09 20.38
CA ARG A 321 -5.83 8.61 21.35
C ARG A 321 -4.45 8.49 20.71
N ALA A 322 -4.36 7.97 19.48
CA ALA A 322 -3.08 7.80 18.80
C ALA A 322 -2.33 9.14 18.64
N ILE A 323 -3.02 10.16 18.12
CA ILE A 323 -2.44 11.49 17.85
C ILE A 323 -2.31 12.36 19.11
N SER A 324 -3.00 12.01 20.20
CA SER A 324 -2.94 12.76 21.48
C SER A 324 -1.91 12.22 22.46
N THR A 325 -1.53 10.94 22.33
CA THR A 325 -0.66 10.26 23.30
C THR A 325 0.74 10.03 22.75
N LEU A 326 0.95 8.94 22.00
CA LEU A 326 2.26 8.44 21.57
C LEU A 326 2.71 9.05 20.24
N LEU A 327 1.81 9.25 19.27
CA LEU A 327 2.13 9.53 17.87
C LEU A 327 1.69 10.93 17.42
N LYS A 328 2.06 11.95 18.22
CA LYS A 328 1.60 13.34 18.03
C LYS A 328 1.99 13.99 16.70
N LYS A 329 3.10 13.55 16.10
CA LYS A 329 3.67 14.11 14.85
C LYS A 329 3.47 13.20 13.63
N ASN A 330 2.79 12.06 13.80
CA ASN A 330 2.65 11.08 12.72
C ASN A 330 1.56 11.50 11.73
N MET A 331 1.93 12.04 10.58
CA MET A 331 0.97 12.55 9.58
C MET A 331 -0.03 11.50 9.09
N LEU A 332 0.39 10.22 8.99
CA LEU A 332 -0.44 9.14 8.47
C LEU A 332 -1.72 8.96 9.30
N LEU A 333 -1.62 8.94 10.63
CA LEU A 333 -2.77 8.80 11.52
C LEU A 333 -3.68 10.02 11.53
N TYR A 334 -3.13 11.22 11.33
CA TYR A 334 -3.97 12.42 11.14
C TYR A 334 -4.77 12.34 9.84
N PHE A 335 -4.16 11.89 8.74
CA PHE A 335 -4.86 11.75 7.45
C PHE A 335 -5.93 10.67 7.53
N ALA A 336 -5.61 9.50 8.12
CA ALA A 336 -6.58 8.43 8.32
C ALA A 336 -7.77 8.90 9.20
N TYR A 337 -7.49 9.67 10.25
CA TYR A 337 -8.53 10.24 11.11
C TYR A 337 -9.39 11.29 10.40
N ALA A 338 -8.76 12.18 9.62
CA ALA A 338 -9.45 13.18 8.82
C ALA A 338 -10.36 12.53 7.78
N ASP A 339 -9.86 11.54 7.04
CA ASP A 339 -10.64 10.78 6.05
C ASP A 339 -11.76 9.98 6.74
N TYR A 340 -11.52 9.44 7.95
CA TYR A 340 -12.55 8.78 8.75
C TYR A 340 -13.70 9.73 9.11
N GLU A 341 -13.40 10.92 9.62
CA GLU A 341 -14.44 11.92 9.97
C GLU A 341 -15.10 12.52 8.73
N GLU A 342 -14.40 12.63 7.59
CA GLU A 342 -15.00 12.96 6.29
C GLU A 342 -16.01 11.90 5.86
N SER A 343 -15.69 10.61 6.01
CA SER A 343 -16.62 9.51 5.68
C SER A 343 -17.90 9.54 6.51
N ARG A 344 -17.83 10.10 7.72
CA ARG A 344 -18.96 10.33 8.64
C ARG A 344 -19.67 11.66 8.39
N MET A 345 -19.27 12.40 7.36
CA MET A 345 -19.79 13.72 6.98
C MET A 345 -19.61 14.79 8.07
N LYS A 346 -18.63 14.62 8.97
CA LYS A 346 -18.31 15.58 10.05
C LYS A 346 -17.21 16.56 9.61
N TYR A 347 -17.47 17.32 8.54
CA TYR A 347 -16.47 18.19 7.88
C TYR A 347 -15.83 19.24 8.80
N GLU A 348 -16.60 19.83 9.73
CA GLU A 348 -16.05 20.79 10.70
C GLU A 348 -14.97 20.15 11.60
N LYS A 349 -15.18 18.88 11.97
CA LYS A 349 -14.19 18.13 12.75
C LYS A 349 -12.93 17.87 11.93
N VAL A 350 -13.06 17.60 10.63
CA VAL A 350 -11.91 17.43 9.72
C VAL A 350 -11.03 18.67 9.68
N HIS A 351 -11.61 19.87 9.61
CA HIS A 351 -10.86 21.11 9.74
C HIS A 351 -10.08 21.20 11.05
N SER A 352 -10.70 20.85 12.18
CA SER A 352 -10.02 20.87 13.49
C SER A 352 -8.81 19.91 13.52
N ILE A 353 -8.92 18.74 12.89
CA ILE A 353 -7.85 17.73 12.82
C ILE A 353 -6.66 18.25 12.02
N TYR A 354 -6.89 18.80 10.82
CA TYR A 354 -5.81 19.37 10.00
C TYR A 354 -5.16 20.58 10.67
N ASN A 355 -5.95 21.50 11.23
CA ASN A 355 -5.42 22.68 11.90
C ASN A 355 -4.61 22.31 13.16
N ARG A 356 -5.02 21.26 13.89
CA ARG A 356 -4.25 20.73 15.02
C ARG A 356 -2.88 20.22 14.59
N LEU A 357 -2.78 19.53 13.45
CA LEU A 357 -1.48 19.11 12.92
C LEU A 357 -0.63 20.31 12.49
N LEU A 358 -1.22 21.29 11.80
CA LEU A 358 -0.53 22.50 11.35
C LEU A 358 0.00 23.37 12.51
N ALA A 359 -0.64 23.28 13.69
CA ALA A 359 -0.21 23.97 14.90
C ALA A 359 1.08 23.41 15.52
N ILE A 360 1.52 22.22 15.10
CA ILE A 360 2.81 21.66 15.53
C ILE A 360 3.92 22.38 14.76
N GLU A 361 4.91 22.94 15.48
CA GLU A 361 5.93 23.79 14.85
C GLU A 361 6.91 23.01 13.94
N ASP A 362 7.34 21.84 14.38
CA ASP A 362 8.47 21.08 13.80
C ASP A 362 8.04 19.95 12.86
N ILE A 363 7.05 20.22 12.01
CA ILE A 363 6.64 19.33 10.91
C ILE A 363 6.90 19.99 9.55
N ASP A 364 6.95 19.20 8.49
CA ASP A 364 6.80 19.71 7.12
C ASP A 364 5.30 19.83 6.79
N PRO A 365 4.69 21.03 6.84
CA PRO A 365 3.27 21.18 6.59
C PRO A 365 2.91 21.03 5.11
N THR A 366 3.88 20.92 4.20
CA THR A 366 3.63 20.86 2.76
C THR A 366 2.68 19.72 2.40
N LEU A 367 2.94 18.53 2.91
CA LEU A 367 2.08 17.37 2.66
C LEU A 367 0.71 17.52 3.34
N VAL A 368 0.69 18.13 4.53
CA VAL A 368 -0.54 18.41 5.27
C VAL A 368 -1.44 19.36 4.49
N TYR A 369 -0.89 20.46 3.94
CA TYR A 369 -1.64 21.40 3.11
C TYR A 369 -2.10 20.76 1.80
N ILE A 370 -1.30 19.89 1.18
CA ILE A 370 -1.71 19.13 -0.01
C ILE A 370 -2.96 18.30 0.29
N GLN A 371 -2.93 17.52 1.38
CA GLN A 371 -4.05 16.66 1.75
C GLN A 371 -5.26 17.49 2.20
N TYR A 372 -5.04 18.53 3.01
CA TYR A 372 -6.09 19.41 3.49
C TYR A 372 -6.79 20.16 2.33
N MET A 373 -6.02 20.62 1.34
CA MET A 373 -6.56 21.26 0.14
C MET A 373 -7.35 20.27 -0.72
N LYS A 374 -6.90 19.01 -0.85
CA LYS A 374 -7.66 17.95 -1.55
C LYS A 374 -9.00 17.69 -0.86
N PHE A 375 -9.03 17.59 0.46
CA PHE A 375 -10.25 17.48 1.27
C PHE A 375 -11.19 18.66 1.00
N ALA A 376 -10.71 19.89 1.21
CA ALA A 376 -11.53 21.09 1.10
C ALA A 376 -12.17 21.22 -0.29
N ARG A 377 -11.42 20.92 -1.36
CA ARG A 377 -11.98 20.91 -2.72
C ARG A 377 -12.99 19.79 -2.94
N ARG A 378 -12.74 18.58 -2.41
CA ARG A 378 -13.58 17.38 -2.60
C ARG A 378 -14.91 17.49 -1.84
N ALA A 379 -14.90 18.00 -0.62
CA ALA A 379 -16.07 18.06 0.26
C ALA A 379 -16.82 19.41 0.20
N GLU A 380 -16.11 20.52 0.00
CA GLU A 380 -16.67 21.89 0.16
C GLU A 380 -16.54 22.76 -1.12
N GLY A 381 -15.92 22.21 -2.17
CA GLY A 381 -15.79 22.86 -3.47
C GLY A 381 -14.56 23.76 -3.65
N ILE A 382 -14.47 24.36 -4.84
CA ILE A 382 -13.25 25.03 -5.34
C ILE A 382 -12.85 26.23 -4.46
N LYS A 383 -13.82 27.04 -4.02
CA LYS A 383 -13.55 28.23 -3.20
C LYS A 383 -12.88 27.87 -1.87
N SER A 384 -13.35 26.82 -1.20
CA SER A 384 -12.73 26.34 0.05
C SER A 384 -11.30 25.84 -0.20
N GLY A 385 -11.08 25.05 -1.25
CA GLY A 385 -9.74 24.63 -1.67
C GLY A 385 -8.76 25.80 -1.87
N ARG A 386 -9.20 26.88 -2.53
CA ARG A 386 -8.40 28.10 -2.72
C ARG A 386 -8.09 28.83 -1.41
N MET A 387 -9.00 28.78 -0.42
CA MET A 387 -8.73 29.32 0.91
C MET A 387 -7.61 28.54 1.61
N ILE A 388 -7.57 27.22 1.48
CA ILE A 388 -6.48 26.41 2.04
C ILE A 388 -5.17 26.69 1.32
N PHE A 389 -5.19 26.81 0.00
CA PHE A 389 -4.01 27.21 -0.77
C PHE A 389 -3.49 28.57 -0.32
N LYS A 390 -4.37 29.55 -0.06
CA LYS A 390 -3.96 30.85 0.48
C LYS A 390 -3.18 30.69 1.80
N LYS A 391 -3.71 29.93 2.76
CA LYS A 391 -3.01 29.66 4.04
C LYS A 391 -1.66 28.98 3.81
N ALA A 392 -1.60 28.02 2.90
CA ALA A 392 -0.35 27.30 2.59
C ALA A 392 0.76 28.21 2.07
N ARG A 393 0.41 29.28 1.31
CA ARG A 393 1.38 30.27 0.81
C ARG A 393 1.89 31.21 1.90
N GLU A 394 1.08 31.46 2.92
CA GLU A 394 1.39 32.33 4.07
C GLU A 394 2.26 31.62 5.11
N ASP A 395 2.25 30.27 5.15
CA ASP A 395 3.15 29.49 6.00
C ASP A 395 4.57 29.41 5.40
N ALA A 396 5.56 29.90 6.15
CA ALA A 396 6.97 29.93 5.75
C ALA A 396 7.61 28.54 5.61
N ARG A 397 7.08 27.53 6.29
CA ARG A 397 7.61 26.16 6.28
C ARG A 397 7.23 25.39 5.00
N THR A 398 6.27 25.91 4.24
CA THR A 398 5.72 25.24 3.06
C THR A 398 6.73 25.19 1.90
N ARG A 399 6.88 24.00 1.31
CA ARG A 399 7.72 23.73 0.14
C ARG A 399 6.94 23.77 -1.17
N HIS A 400 7.66 23.67 -2.29
CA HIS A 400 7.17 23.83 -3.65
C HIS A 400 6.02 22.89 -4.07
N HIS A 401 5.93 21.68 -3.49
CA HIS A 401 4.94 20.65 -3.88
C HIS A 401 3.48 21.11 -3.80
N VAL A 402 3.15 22.04 -2.88
CA VAL A 402 1.77 22.55 -2.76
C VAL A 402 1.34 23.35 -3.99
N TYR A 403 2.25 24.08 -4.63
CA TYR A 403 1.97 24.87 -5.83
C TYR A 403 1.69 23.96 -7.04
N VAL A 404 2.49 22.90 -7.19
CA VAL A 404 2.27 21.86 -8.21
C VAL A 404 0.88 21.25 -8.02
N THR A 405 0.58 20.83 -6.79
CA THR A 405 -0.73 20.21 -6.48
C THR A 405 -1.88 21.18 -6.76
N ALA A 406 -1.77 22.44 -6.35
CA ALA A 406 -2.83 23.43 -6.53
C ALA A 406 -3.10 23.70 -8.02
N ALA A 407 -2.04 23.85 -8.83
CA ALA A 407 -2.18 24.06 -10.26
C ALA A 407 -2.81 22.85 -10.98
N LEU A 408 -2.33 21.63 -10.68
CA LEU A 408 -2.91 20.41 -11.24
C LEU A 408 -4.36 20.20 -10.77
N MET A 409 -4.70 20.61 -9.55
CA MET A 409 -6.05 20.52 -9.05
C MET A 409 -7.02 21.46 -9.80
N GLU A 410 -6.60 22.69 -10.10
CA GLU A 410 -7.36 23.60 -10.94
C GLU A 410 -7.49 23.04 -12.36
N TYR A 411 -6.40 22.54 -12.96
CA TYR A 411 -6.44 21.96 -14.30
C TYR A 411 -7.33 20.71 -14.39
N TYR A 412 -7.15 19.71 -13.53
CA TYR A 412 -7.87 18.45 -13.64
C TYR A 412 -9.32 18.55 -13.19
N CYS A 413 -9.62 19.34 -12.15
CA CYS A 413 -10.97 19.43 -11.60
C CYS A 413 -11.80 20.57 -12.21
N SER A 414 -11.23 21.79 -12.32
CA SER A 414 -11.97 22.95 -12.83
C SER A 414 -11.84 23.13 -14.35
N LYS A 415 -10.91 22.41 -14.99
CA LYS A 415 -10.55 22.54 -16.40
C LYS A 415 -10.01 23.93 -16.80
N ASP A 416 -9.66 24.77 -15.82
CA ASP A 416 -9.11 26.10 -16.04
C ASP A 416 -7.58 26.06 -16.25
N LYS A 417 -7.17 26.13 -17.51
CA LYS A 417 -5.75 26.22 -17.90
C LYS A 417 -5.11 27.55 -17.47
N SER A 418 -5.87 28.63 -17.46
CA SER A 418 -5.35 29.98 -17.18
C SER A 418 -4.97 30.11 -15.71
N VAL A 419 -5.81 29.62 -14.79
CA VAL A 419 -5.52 29.62 -13.36
C VAL A 419 -4.38 28.66 -13.05
N ALA A 420 -4.37 27.46 -13.64
CA ALA A 420 -3.27 26.51 -13.46
C ALA A 420 -1.92 27.11 -13.90
N PHE A 421 -1.85 27.72 -15.09
CA PHE A 421 -0.67 28.42 -15.58
C PHE A 421 -0.23 29.54 -14.63
N LYS A 422 -1.15 30.39 -14.15
CA LYS A 422 -0.85 31.46 -13.19
C LYS A 422 -0.28 30.93 -11.87
N ILE A 423 -0.78 29.80 -11.37
CA ILE A 423 -0.25 29.18 -10.13
C ILE A 423 1.16 28.65 -10.35
N PHE A 424 1.44 28.03 -11.50
CA PHE A 424 2.79 27.58 -11.83
C PHE A 424 3.77 28.75 -12.02
N GLU A 425 3.38 29.81 -12.73
CA GLU A 425 4.22 31.01 -12.86
C GLU A 425 4.49 31.67 -11.49
N LEU A 426 3.48 31.72 -10.61
CA LEU A 426 3.63 32.22 -9.25
C LEU A 426 4.63 31.37 -8.44
N GLY A 427 4.55 30.05 -8.57
CA GLY A 427 5.48 29.15 -7.87
C GLY A 427 6.88 29.19 -8.47
N LEU A 428 7.03 29.34 -9.79
CA LEU A 428 8.33 29.45 -10.47
C LEU A 428 9.09 30.70 -10.01
N LYS A 429 8.40 31.80 -9.73
CA LYS A 429 9.02 33.00 -9.17
C LYS A 429 9.63 32.76 -7.77
N LYS A 430 9.08 31.82 -6.99
CA LYS A 430 9.52 31.54 -5.61
C LYS A 430 10.45 30.34 -5.49
N TYR A 431 10.25 29.30 -6.31
CA TYR A 431 10.93 28.00 -6.23
C TYR A 431 11.59 27.61 -7.57
N GLY A 432 11.99 28.59 -8.38
CA GLY A 432 12.63 28.36 -9.68
C GLY A 432 14.06 27.80 -9.59
N ASP A 433 14.59 27.67 -8.39
CA ASP A 433 15.86 27.05 -8.03
C ASP A 433 15.73 25.55 -7.69
N ILE A 434 14.50 25.02 -7.65
CA ILE A 434 14.22 23.63 -7.31
C ILE A 434 13.96 22.80 -8.58
N PRO A 435 14.84 21.85 -8.93
CA PRO A 435 14.69 21.03 -10.14
C PRO A 435 13.35 20.27 -10.20
N GLU A 436 12.93 19.69 -9.08
CA GLU A 436 11.71 18.88 -9.00
C GLU A 436 10.45 19.70 -9.29
N TYR A 437 10.43 20.97 -8.87
CA TYR A 437 9.34 21.88 -9.16
C TYR A 437 9.24 22.19 -10.66
N VAL A 438 10.39 22.48 -11.26
CA VAL A 438 10.48 22.83 -12.68
C VAL A 438 10.12 21.63 -13.56
N LEU A 439 10.59 20.42 -13.21
CA LEU A 439 10.20 19.19 -13.89
C LEU A 439 8.69 18.97 -13.85
N ALA A 440 8.06 19.14 -12.68
CA ALA A 440 6.61 19.01 -12.57
C ALA A 440 5.85 20.05 -13.43
N TYR A 441 6.41 21.26 -13.58
CA TYR A 441 5.82 22.29 -14.44
C TYR A 441 6.01 22.00 -15.93
N ILE A 442 7.19 21.53 -16.33
CA ILE A 442 7.49 21.07 -17.70
C ILE A 442 6.57 19.93 -18.08
N ASP A 443 6.42 18.94 -17.20
CA ASP A 443 5.54 17.79 -17.42
C ASP A 443 4.11 18.26 -17.64
N TYR A 444 3.63 19.22 -16.84
CA TYR A 444 2.31 19.82 -17.07
C TYR A 444 2.16 20.46 -18.46
N LEU A 445 3.12 21.29 -18.92
CA LEU A 445 3.03 21.91 -20.25
C LEU A 445 3.16 20.90 -21.38
N SER A 446 4.03 19.90 -21.24
CA SER A 446 4.21 18.86 -22.25
C SER A 446 2.91 18.08 -22.48
N HIS A 447 2.14 17.81 -21.43
CA HIS A 447 0.82 17.17 -21.56
C HIS A 447 -0.26 18.07 -22.19
N LEU A 448 -0.06 19.40 -22.24
CA LEU A 448 -0.98 20.30 -22.95
C LEU A 448 -0.76 20.30 -24.48
N ASN A 449 0.28 19.61 -24.96
CA ASN A 449 0.68 19.58 -26.37
C ASN A 449 0.94 20.99 -26.94
N GLU A 450 1.43 21.91 -26.09
CA GLU A 450 1.84 23.25 -26.49
C GLU A 450 3.36 23.30 -26.66
N ASP A 451 3.82 22.85 -27.83
CA ASP A 451 5.25 22.69 -28.14
C ASP A 451 6.02 24.00 -28.00
N ASN A 452 5.45 25.10 -28.47
CA ASN A 452 6.10 26.41 -28.40
C ASN A 452 6.27 26.87 -26.94
N ASN A 453 5.23 26.73 -26.12
CA ASN A 453 5.27 27.18 -24.73
C ASN A 453 6.18 26.29 -23.87
N THR A 454 6.20 24.98 -24.14
CA THR A 454 7.10 24.03 -23.48
C THR A 454 8.57 24.36 -23.80
N ARG A 455 8.89 24.62 -25.08
CA ARG A 455 10.24 25.03 -25.49
C ARG A 455 10.66 26.37 -24.86
N VAL A 456 9.76 27.36 -24.84
CA VAL A 456 10.01 28.65 -24.19
C VAL A 456 10.30 28.47 -22.70
N LEU A 457 9.59 27.57 -22.02
CA LEU A 457 9.84 27.28 -20.61
C LEU A 457 11.21 26.62 -20.40
N PHE A 458 11.59 25.62 -21.22
CA PHE A 458 12.92 25.00 -21.15
C PHE A 458 14.03 26.05 -21.29
N GLU A 459 13.94 26.90 -22.31
CA GLU A 459 14.94 27.95 -22.55
C GLU A 459 14.98 28.97 -21.41
N ARG A 460 13.81 29.37 -20.89
CA ARG A 460 13.74 30.31 -19.77
C ARG A 460 14.41 29.75 -18.53
N VAL A 461 14.14 28.51 -18.15
CA VAL A 461 14.72 27.86 -16.96
C VAL A 461 16.23 27.71 -17.09
N LEU A 462 16.71 27.28 -18.25
CA LEU A 462 18.12 26.99 -18.47
C LEU A 462 18.98 28.24 -18.71
N THR A 463 18.35 29.40 -18.97
CA THR A 463 19.04 30.66 -19.27
C THR A 463 18.84 31.72 -18.18
N SER A 464 17.75 31.68 -17.41
CA SER A 464 17.45 32.68 -16.37
C SER A 464 18.46 32.72 -15.22
N GLY A 465 19.26 31.67 -15.06
CA GLY A 465 20.21 31.53 -13.94
C GLY A 465 19.53 31.32 -12.58
N SER A 466 18.21 31.14 -12.53
CA SER A 466 17.49 30.86 -11.28
C SER A 466 17.75 29.43 -10.77
N LEU A 467 18.03 28.50 -11.68
CA LEU A 467 18.38 27.12 -11.38
C LEU A 467 19.89 26.94 -11.48
N PRO A 468 20.58 26.47 -10.43
CA PRO A 468 22.01 26.15 -10.51
C PRO A 468 22.27 25.10 -11.61
N PRO A 469 23.25 25.33 -12.50
CA PRO A 469 23.51 24.43 -13.63
C PRO A 469 23.88 23.02 -13.16
N GLU A 470 24.53 22.87 -12.01
CA GLU A 470 24.91 21.57 -11.44
C GLU A 470 23.69 20.69 -11.13
N LYS A 471 22.54 21.31 -10.86
CA LYS A 471 21.28 20.61 -10.54
C LYS A 471 20.32 20.51 -11.74
N SER A 472 20.68 21.08 -12.89
CA SER A 472 19.80 21.14 -14.06
C SER A 472 19.92 19.93 -14.99
N GLY A 473 20.71 18.91 -14.63
CA GLY A 473 20.96 17.72 -15.47
C GLY A 473 19.69 16.98 -15.88
N GLU A 474 18.71 16.86 -14.97
CA GLU A 474 17.41 16.24 -15.28
C GLU A 474 16.57 17.10 -16.22
N ILE A 475 16.65 18.43 -16.13
CA ILE A 475 15.97 19.35 -17.04
C ILE A 475 16.49 19.17 -18.46
N TRP A 476 17.81 19.11 -18.63
CA TRP A 476 18.43 18.85 -19.93
C TRP A 476 18.06 17.48 -20.51
N ALA A 477 17.96 16.45 -19.67
CA ALA A 477 17.51 15.13 -20.09
C ALA A 477 16.05 15.16 -20.60
N ARG A 478 15.15 15.85 -19.89
CA ARG A 478 13.76 16.05 -20.34
C ARG A 478 13.68 16.92 -21.59
N PHE A 479 14.56 17.91 -21.76
CA PHE A 479 14.58 18.76 -22.95
C PHE A 479 14.97 17.96 -24.19
N LEU A 480 15.96 17.06 -24.08
CA LEU A 480 16.32 16.16 -25.18
C LEU A 480 15.20 15.18 -25.52
N ALA A 481 14.54 14.59 -24.51
CA ALA A 481 13.39 13.71 -24.74
C ALA A 481 12.25 14.46 -25.46
N PHE A 482 12.00 15.71 -25.09
CA PHE A 482 11.01 16.57 -25.73
C PHE A 482 11.39 16.87 -27.20
N GLU A 483 12.60 17.35 -27.48
CA GLU A 483 13.06 17.61 -28.85
C GLU A 483 13.14 16.33 -29.70
N SER A 484 13.39 15.17 -29.10
CA SER A 484 13.35 13.89 -29.81
C SER A 484 11.95 13.48 -30.25
N ASN A 485 10.90 13.92 -29.55
CA ASN A 485 9.52 13.56 -29.87
C ASN A 485 8.89 14.48 -30.93
N ILE A 486 9.17 15.78 -30.86
CA ILE A 486 8.50 16.79 -31.69
C ILE A 486 9.44 17.58 -32.61
N GLY A 487 10.74 17.59 -32.33
CA GLY A 487 11.73 18.40 -33.01
C GLY A 487 12.31 17.71 -34.24
N ASP A 488 13.42 18.27 -34.74
CA ASP A 488 14.21 17.69 -35.81
C ASP A 488 15.61 17.32 -35.30
N LEU A 489 16.36 16.55 -36.08
CA LEU A 489 17.71 16.15 -35.66
C LEU A 489 18.62 17.37 -35.42
N ALA A 490 18.40 18.48 -36.11
CA ALA A 490 19.17 19.71 -35.93
C ALA A 490 18.91 20.35 -34.56
N SER A 491 17.67 20.35 -34.06
CA SER A 491 17.33 20.85 -32.73
C SER A 491 17.95 19.98 -31.63
N ILE A 492 17.88 18.66 -31.76
CA ILE A 492 18.49 17.71 -30.83
C ILE A 492 20.00 17.95 -30.73
N LEU A 493 20.71 18.02 -31.86
CA LEU A 493 22.16 18.24 -31.87
C LEU A 493 22.58 19.60 -31.25
N LYS A 494 21.74 20.64 -31.39
CA LYS A 494 21.98 21.94 -30.73
C LYS A 494 21.85 21.82 -29.21
N VAL A 495 20.81 21.14 -28.73
CA VAL A 495 20.60 20.91 -27.29
C VAL A 495 21.69 20.02 -26.71
N GLU A 496 22.12 18.96 -27.39
CA GLU A 496 23.22 18.09 -26.97
C GLU A 496 24.53 18.88 -26.79
N LYS A 497 24.89 19.71 -27.77
CA LYS A 497 26.11 20.55 -27.69
C LYS A 497 26.05 21.54 -26.52
N ARG A 498 24.89 22.16 -26.29
CA ARG A 498 24.68 23.08 -25.15
C ARG A 498 24.75 22.34 -23.81
N ARG A 499 24.08 21.19 -23.70
CA ARG A 499 24.14 20.31 -22.51
C ARG A 499 25.58 19.90 -22.21
N PHE A 500 26.33 19.46 -23.22
CA PHE A 500 27.74 19.09 -23.06
C PHE A 500 28.59 20.27 -22.59
N THR A 501 28.37 21.47 -23.15
CA THR A 501 29.10 22.69 -22.74
C THR A 501 28.79 23.06 -21.29
N ALA A 502 27.53 22.89 -20.84
CA ALA A 502 27.12 23.18 -19.47
C ALA A 502 27.70 22.22 -18.42
N PHE A 503 27.97 20.95 -18.79
CA PHE A 503 28.52 19.91 -17.91
C PHE A 503 29.87 19.36 -18.39
N LYS A 504 30.69 20.21 -19.01
CA LYS A 504 31.93 19.79 -19.68
C LYS A 504 32.84 18.98 -18.74
N GLU A 505 32.99 19.41 -17.50
CA GLU A 505 33.85 18.76 -16.50
C GLU A 505 33.37 17.35 -16.11
N GLU A 506 32.06 17.07 -16.14
CA GLU A 506 31.52 15.75 -15.77
C GLU A 506 31.37 14.78 -16.97
N TYR A 507 31.16 15.34 -18.16
CA TYR A 507 30.80 14.61 -19.38
C TYR A 507 31.96 14.38 -20.35
N GLU A 508 33.13 15.00 -20.15
CA GLU A 508 34.33 14.67 -20.92
C GLU A 508 34.66 13.17 -20.82
N GLY A 509 34.76 12.50 -21.97
CA GLY A 509 35.02 11.06 -22.07
C GLY A 509 33.79 10.15 -21.87
N LYS A 510 32.59 10.72 -21.70
CA LYS A 510 31.31 9.97 -21.56
C LYS A 510 30.32 10.28 -22.69
N GLU A 511 30.78 10.78 -23.83
CA GLU A 511 29.94 11.23 -24.94
C GLU A 511 29.11 10.08 -25.51
N THR A 512 29.72 8.90 -25.68
CA THR A 512 29.03 7.70 -26.17
C THR A 512 28.01 7.16 -25.17
N ALA A 513 28.27 7.32 -23.86
CA ALA A 513 27.28 6.96 -22.84
C ALA A 513 26.09 7.93 -22.87
N LEU A 514 26.34 9.23 -23.05
CA LEU A 514 25.29 10.25 -23.15
C LEU A 514 24.44 10.09 -24.42
N LEU A 515 25.04 9.58 -25.50
CA LEU A 515 24.35 9.25 -26.75
C LEU A 515 23.26 8.18 -26.57
N VAL A 516 23.40 7.29 -25.59
CA VAL A 516 22.39 6.27 -25.27
C VAL A 516 21.06 6.93 -24.90
N ASP A 517 21.08 8.06 -24.19
CA ASP A 517 19.87 8.79 -23.78
C ASP A 517 19.05 9.31 -24.98
N ARG A 518 19.67 9.51 -26.15
CA ARG A 518 18.96 9.94 -27.37
C ARG A 518 18.06 8.85 -27.94
N TYR A 519 18.45 7.59 -27.79
CA TYR A 519 17.78 6.46 -28.43
C TYR A 519 17.02 5.57 -27.46
N LYS A 520 17.24 5.74 -26.15
CA LYS A 520 16.52 4.95 -25.15
C LYS A 520 15.03 5.26 -25.21
N PHE A 521 14.22 4.23 -25.03
CA PHE A 521 12.78 4.37 -24.89
C PHE A 521 12.29 3.40 -23.84
N MET A 522 11.70 3.91 -22.76
CA MET A 522 11.32 3.10 -21.59
C MET A 522 12.51 2.26 -21.09
N ASP A 523 12.40 0.92 -21.14
CA ASP A 523 13.41 -0.06 -20.76
C ASP A 523 14.25 -0.58 -21.95
N LEU A 524 14.04 -0.05 -23.15
CA LEU A 524 14.79 -0.41 -24.35
C LEU A 524 16.05 0.46 -24.48
N TYR A 525 17.19 -0.21 -24.60
CA TYR A 525 18.49 0.43 -24.82
C TYR A 525 19.14 -0.11 -26.10
N PRO A 526 19.88 0.73 -26.84
CA PRO A 526 20.60 0.31 -28.05
C PRO A 526 21.84 -0.56 -27.77
N CYS A 527 22.16 -0.85 -26.51
CA CYS A 527 23.31 -1.67 -26.10
C CYS A 527 22.91 -2.64 -24.98
N SER A 528 23.66 -3.74 -24.85
CA SER A 528 23.51 -4.70 -23.76
C SER A 528 23.90 -4.10 -22.41
N ALA A 529 23.41 -4.69 -21.30
CA ALA A 529 23.75 -4.23 -19.95
C ALA A 529 25.27 -4.27 -19.65
N SER A 530 25.99 -5.24 -20.23
CA SER A 530 27.44 -5.33 -20.12
C SER A 530 28.16 -4.20 -20.86
N GLU A 531 27.71 -3.84 -22.06
CA GLU A 531 28.27 -2.74 -22.84
C GLU A 531 28.00 -1.40 -22.17
N LEU A 532 26.76 -1.19 -21.69
CA LEU A 532 26.40 0.03 -20.95
C LEU A 532 27.24 0.21 -19.69
N LYS A 533 27.52 -0.88 -18.96
CA LYS A 533 28.39 -0.85 -17.77
C LYS A 533 29.83 -0.45 -18.14
N ALA A 534 30.37 -0.97 -19.24
CA ALA A 534 31.71 -0.65 -19.72
C ALA A 534 31.82 0.80 -20.24
N LEU A 535 30.75 1.30 -20.88
CA LEU A 535 30.64 2.70 -21.31
C LEU A 535 30.47 3.68 -20.14
N GLY A 536 30.24 3.18 -18.90
CA GLY A 536 29.98 4.03 -17.74
C GLY A 536 28.60 4.71 -17.78
N TYR A 537 27.63 4.13 -18.51
CA TYR A 537 26.28 4.66 -18.59
C TYR A 537 25.59 4.60 -17.23
N LYS A 538 25.08 5.74 -16.77
CA LYS A 538 24.29 5.88 -15.54
C LYS A 538 22.86 6.23 -15.90
N ASP A 539 21.96 5.29 -15.68
CA ASP A 539 20.54 5.56 -15.88
C ASP A 539 19.98 6.37 -14.70
N VAL A 540 19.74 7.66 -14.94
CA VAL A 540 19.10 8.58 -13.98
C VAL A 540 17.70 8.11 -13.53
N SER A 541 16.97 7.38 -14.38
CA SER A 541 15.66 6.78 -14.06
C SER A 541 15.78 5.63 -13.06
N ARG A 542 16.83 4.81 -13.20
CA ARG A 542 17.06 3.61 -12.39
C ARG A 542 17.79 3.90 -11.08
N ALA A 543 18.63 4.93 -11.04
CA ALA A 543 19.32 5.38 -9.83
C ALA A 543 18.36 5.84 -8.71
N LYS A 544 17.22 6.47 -9.06
CA LYS A 544 16.16 6.82 -8.10
C LYS A 544 15.40 5.60 -7.58
N LEU A 545 15.16 4.58 -8.41
CA LEU A 545 14.52 3.33 -8.00
C LEU A 545 15.43 2.50 -7.06
N ALA A 546 16.74 2.49 -7.30
CA ALA A 546 17.70 1.81 -6.44
C ALA A 546 17.88 2.50 -5.08
N ALA A 547 17.77 3.84 -5.02
CA ALA A 547 17.88 4.60 -3.76
C ALA A 547 16.64 4.49 -2.85
N ILE A 548 15.52 3.97 -3.34
CA ILE A 548 14.25 3.81 -2.59
C ILE A 548 14.12 2.39 -1.99
N ILE A 549 14.97 1.45 -2.40
CA ILE A 549 15.00 0.08 -1.87
C ILE A 549 16.15 0.02 -0.86
N PRO A 550 15.91 -0.23 0.44
CA PRO A 550 17.00 -0.55 1.35
C PRO A 550 17.69 -1.81 0.83
N ASP A 551 19.01 -1.78 0.71
CA ASP A 551 19.81 -2.97 0.40
C ASP A 551 19.34 -4.13 1.30
N PRO A 552 18.90 -5.27 0.74
CA PRO A 552 18.73 -6.44 1.56
C PRO A 552 20.11 -6.82 2.09
N VAL A 553 20.25 -6.75 3.41
CA VAL A 553 21.39 -7.31 4.14
C VAL A 553 21.40 -8.81 3.85
N VAL A 554 22.13 -9.23 2.82
CA VAL A 554 22.40 -10.64 2.56
C VAL A 554 23.56 -11.04 3.45
N ALA A 555 23.22 -11.67 4.56
CA ALA A 555 24.15 -12.45 5.37
C ALA A 555 24.83 -13.54 4.50
N PRO A 556 26.10 -13.88 4.76
CA PRO A 556 26.81 -14.88 3.98
C PRO A 556 26.32 -16.28 4.34
N SER A 557 25.40 -16.82 3.55
CA SER A 557 25.05 -18.24 3.63
C SER A 557 26.12 -19.07 2.92
N ILE A 558 27.03 -19.60 3.73
CA ILE A 558 27.93 -20.70 3.41
C ILE A 558 27.10 -21.99 3.47
N VAL A 559 26.84 -22.65 2.34
CA VAL A 559 26.69 -24.11 2.24
C VAL A 559 26.82 -24.58 0.78
N PRO A 560 27.28 -25.81 0.53
CA PRO A 560 28.26 -26.11 -0.51
C PRO A 560 27.61 -26.65 -1.78
N VAL A 561 28.35 -26.50 -2.88
CA VAL A 561 28.10 -27.21 -4.13
C VAL A 561 28.25 -28.72 -3.87
N LEU A 562 27.14 -29.47 -3.99
CA LEU A 562 27.16 -30.92 -4.12
C LEU A 562 26.60 -31.34 -5.48
N LYS A 563 27.43 -32.18 -6.10
CA LYS A 563 27.24 -32.94 -7.33
C LYS A 563 26.01 -33.85 -7.27
N ASP A 564 25.36 -33.91 -8.42
CA ASP A 564 24.83 -35.08 -9.13
C ASP A 564 23.85 -36.10 -8.49
N GLU A 565 22.92 -36.44 -9.39
CA GLU A 565 22.22 -37.71 -9.63
C GLU A 565 20.87 -38.07 -8.95
N VAL A 566 19.88 -38.22 -9.86
CA VAL A 566 19.07 -39.42 -10.11
C VAL A 566 18.32 -40.01 -8.91
N ASP A 567 17.08 -39.57 -8.72
CA ASP A 567 15.87 -40.39 -8.53
C ASP A 567 14.77 -39.62 -7.77
N ARG A 568 13.88 -38.95 -8.52
CA ARG A 568 12.51 -38.67 -8.06
C ARG A 568 11.54 -38.79 -9.24
N LYS A 569 10.67 -39.81 -9.18
CA LYS A 569 9.53 -39.96 -10.08
C LYS A 569 8.63 -38.70 -9.99
N PRO A 570 8.18 -38.15 -11.14
CA PRO A 570 7.30 -36.99 -11.14
C PRO A 570 5.86 -37.37 -10.75
N GLU A 571 5.22 -36.50 -9.96
CA GLU A 571 3.90 -36.66 -9.34
C GLU A 571 2.72 -36.45 -10.32
N TYR A 572 2.99 -36.28 -11.61
CA TYR A 572 1.97 -36.17 -12.67
C TYR A 572 2.48 -36.81 -13.98
N PRO A 573 1.61 -37.34 -14.86
CA PRO A 573 2.03 -37.94 -16.13
C PRO A 573 2.79 -36.92 -16.97
N LYS A 574 4.06 -37.20 -17.28
CA LYS A 574 4.84 -36.43 -18.25
C LYS A 574 4.93 -37.24 -19.55
N PRO A 575 4.79 -36.59 -20.73
CA PRO A 575 5.02 -37.25 -22.01
C PRO A 575 6.47 -37.72 -22.12
N ASP A 576 6.68 -38.88 -22.76
CA ASP A 576 8.02 -39.43 -23.00
C ASP A 576 8.81 -38.50 -23.94
N THR A 577 9.86 -37.89 -23.41
CA THR A 577 10.70 -36.93 -24.13
C THR A 577 11.84 -37.61 -24.90
N GLN A 578 12.03 -38.93 -24.77
CA GLN A 578 13.03 -39.68 -25.55
C GLN A 578 12.62 -39.84 -27.02
N GLN A 579 11.34 -39.62 -27.35
CA GLN A 579 10.83 -39.66 -28.72
C GLN A 579 10.60 -38.26 -29.32
N MET A 580 10.99 -37.18 -28.63
CA MET A 580 10.84 -35.81 -29.14
C MET A 580 12.07 -35.35 -29.94
N ILE A 581 11.83 -34.87 -31.16
CA ILE A 581 12.85 -34.23 -32.01
C ILE A 581 13.10 -32.80 -31.50
N PRO A 582 14.35 -32.31 -31.37
CA PRO A 582 14.61 -30.99 -30.82
C PRO A 582 14.03 -29.86 -31.69
N PHE A 583 13.11 -29.07 -31.13
CA PHE A 583 12.67 -27.82 -31.73
C PHE A 583 13.78 -26.76 -31.56
N GLN A 584 14.50 -26.45 -32.64
CA GLN A 584 15.44 -25.34 -32.71
C GLN A 584 14.83 -24.15 -33.46
N PRO A 585 14.22 -23.17 -32.78
CA PRO A 585 13.87 -21.91 -33.41
C PRO A 585 15.16 -21.11 -33.64
N ARG A 586 15.58 -20.95 -34.90
CA ARG A 586 16.62 -19.98 -35.26
C ARG A 586 15.98 -18.60 -35.37
N HIS A 587 16.35 -17.69 -34.47
CA HIS A 587 15.76 -16.36 -34.29
C HIS A 587 16.02 -15.37 -35.45
N LEU A 588 16.76 -15.78 -36.49
CA LEU A 588 17.02 -15.02 -37.72
C LEU A 588 16.92 -15.98 -38.92
N ALA A 589 15.82 -15.89 -39.68
CA ALA A 589 15.73 -16.54 -40.98
C ALA A 589 16.55 -15.72 -42.00
N PRO A 590 17.49 -16.33 -42.75
CA PRO A 590 18.14 -15.65 -43.86
C PRO A 590 17.09 -15.14 -44.87
N PRO A 591 17.32 -13.99 -45.54
CA PRO A 591 16.39 -13.47 -46.54
C PRO A 591 16.07 -14.53 -47.61
N GLY A 592 14.79 -14.89 -47.76
CA GLY A 592 14.33 -15.87 -48.76
C GLY A 592 13.69 -17.15 -48.22
N LEU A 593 13.47 -17.29 -46.90
CA LEU A 593 12.78 -18.45 -46.32
C LEU A 593 11.51 -18.03 -45.55
N HIS A 594 10.41 -18.77 -45.73
CA HIS A 594 9.10 -18.48 -45.12
C HIS A 594 8.89 -19.38 -43.89
N PRO A 595 8.67 -18.83 -42.67
CA PRO A 595 8.43 -19.65 -41.49
C PRO A 595 6.96 -20.11 -41.41
N VAL A 596 6.74 -21.39 -41.09
CA VAL A 596 5.42 -21.98 -40.80
C VAL A 596 5.49 -22.82 -39.50
N PRO A 597 4.35 -23.06 -38.82
CA PRO A 597 4.34 -23.85 -37.58
C PRO A 597 4.87 -25.27 -37.84
N GLY A 598 6.04 -25.60 -37.28
CA GLY A 598 6.73 -26.89 -37.45
C GLY A 598 8.08 -26.85 -38.19
N GLY A 599 8.49 -25.70 -38.73
CA GLY A 599 9.83 -25.54 -39.32
C GLY A 599 9.87 -24.59 -40.52
N VAL A 600 10.97 -24.67 -41.28
CA VAL A 600 11.18 -23.85 -42.48
C VAL A 600 11.02 -24.76 -43.70
N PHE A 601 10.06 -24.45 -44.58
CA PHE A 601 9.93 -25.17 -45.85
C PHE A 601 10.83 -24.47 -46.88
N PRO A 602 11.84 -25.14 -47.47
CA PRO A 602 12.63 -24.54 -48.53
C PRO A 602 11.71 -24.28 -49.72
N VAL A 603 11.70 -23.04 -50.22
CA VAL A 603 11.00 -22.71 -51.47
C VAL A 603 11.53 -23.65 -52.56
N PRO A 604 10.67 -24.19 -53.45
CA PRO A 604 11.14 -25.06 -54.54
C PRO A 604 12.31 -24.40 -55.29
N PRO A 605 13.37 -25.16 -55.68
CA PRO A 605 14.57 -24.57 -56.28
C PRO A 605 14.29 -23.63 -57.47
N ALA A 606 13.26 -23.93 -58.26
CA ALA A 606 12.80 -23.08 -59.36
C ALA A 606 12.26 -21.71 -58.90
N ALA A 607 11.53 -21.67 -57.78
CA ALA A 607 11.02 -20.43 -57.19
C ALA A 607 12.15 -19.59 -56.57
N VAL A 608 13.18 -20.23 -55.99
CA VAL A 608 14.36 -19.53 -55.46
C VAL A 608 15.13 -18.80 -56.57
N VAL A 609 15.28 -19.42 -57.74
CA VAL A 609 15.92 -18.77 -58.90
C VAL A 609 15.12 -17.55 -59.34
N LEU A 610 13.79 -17.66 -59.43
CA LEU A 610 12.93 -16.54 -59.78
C LEU A 610 13.00 -15.41 -58.74
N MET A 611 12.93 -15.74 -57.45
CA MET A 611 13.00 -14.75 -56.37
C MET A 611 14.34 -13.99 -56.32
N LYS A 612 15.45 -14.62 -56.74
CA LYS A 612 16.75 -13.93 -56.87
C LYS A 612 16.79 -12.92 -58.02
N LEU A 613 15.95 -13.10 -59.03
CA LEU A 613 15.84 -12.19 -60.19
C LEU A 613 14.86 -11.04 -59.93
N LEU A 614 14.02 -11.14 -58.90
CA LEU A 614 13.07 -10.10 -58.53
C LEU A 614 13.71 -9.07 -57.58
N PRO A 615 13.35 -7.78 -57.69
CA PRO A 615 13.72 -6.76 -56.71
C PRO A 615 13.28 -7.14 -55.28
N PRO A 616 13.93 -6.60 -54.23
CA PRO A 616 13.48 -6.79 -52.86
C PRO A 616 11.99 -6.45 -52.70
N PRO A 617 11.22 -7.17 -51.86
CA PRO A 617 9.79 -6.96 -51.69
C PRO A 617 9.40 -5.51 -51.36
N VAL A 618 10.27 -4.79 -50.64
CA VAL A 618 10.11 -3.37 -50.27
C VAL A 618 10.12 -2.41 -51.47
N CYS A 619 10.55 -2.86 -52.65
CA CYS A 619 10.55 -2.09 -53.89
C CYS A 619 9.19 -2.13 -54.61
N PHE A 620 8.26 -2.99 -54.20
CA PHE A 620 6.92 -3.07 -54.79
C PHE A 620 5.94 -2.27 -53.94
N GLN A 621 5.39 -1.19 -54.50
CA GLN A 621 4.25 -0.46 -53.94
C GLN A 621 3.10 -0.56 -54.94
N GLY A 622 2.01 -1.22 -54.54
CA GLY A 622 0.80 -1.40 -55.35
C GLY A 622 -0.34 -2.00 -54.53
N PRO A 623 -1.59 -2.00 -55.03
CA PRO A 623 -2.69 -2.68 -54.36
C PRO A 623 -2.35 -4.16 -54.24
N PHE A 624 -2.34 -4.67 -53.01
CA PHE A 624 -2.00 -6.07 -52.76
C PHE A 624 -3.14 -6.97 -53.27
N VAL A 625 -2.80 -7.97 -54.07
CA VAL A 625 -3.74 -8.99 -54.54
C VAL A 625 -4.30 -9.73 -53.31
N GLN A 626 -5.61 -9.98 -53.27
CA GLN A 626 -6.20 -10.83 -52.24
C GLN A 626 -5.63 -12.24 -52.40
N VAL A 627 -4.63 -12.54 -51.57
CA VAL A 627 -3.84 -13.78 -51.65
C VAL A 627 -4.74 -14.99 -51.48
N ASP A 628 -5.77 -14.90 -50.64
CA ASP A 628 -6.70 -16.00 -50.40
C ASP A 628 -7.53 -16.34 -51.65
N GLU A 629 -8.08 -15.35 -52.36
CA GLU A 629 -8.81 -15.57 -53.61
C GLU A 629 -7.89 -16.12 -54.71
N LEU A 630 -6.66 -15.62 -54.81
CA LEU A 630 -5.67 -16.11 -55.76
C LEU A 630 -5.30 -17.58 -55.47
N MET A 631 -5.12 -17.93 -54.20
CA MET A 631 -4.81 -19.30 -53.78
C MET A 631 -6.02 -20.24 -53.95
N GLU A 632 -7.23 -19.74 -53.78
CA GLU A 632 -8.48 -20.46 -54.07
C GLU A 632 -8.59 -20.77 -55.57
N ILE A 633 -8.23 -19.81 -56.44
CA ILE A 633 -8.13 -20.01 -57.89
C ILE A 633 -7.07 -21.07 -58.22
N PHE A 634 -5.87 -21.00 -57.61
CA PHE A 634 -4.82 -22.00 -57.82
C PHE A 634 -5.23 -23.40 -57.36
N ARG A 635 -5.96 -23.52 -56.24
CA ARG A 635 -6.49 -24.82 -55.77
C ARG A 635 -7.53 -25.42 -56.70
N ARG A 636 -8.35 -24.59 -57.37
CA ARG A 636 -9.38 -25.04 -58.32
C ARG A 636 -8.81 -25.25 -59.73
N CYS A 637 -7.61 -24.76 -59.99
CA CYS A 637 -6.95 -24.91 -61.28
C CYS A 637 -6.40 -26.34 -61.43
N LYS A 638 -6.90 -27.08 -62.42
CA LYS A 638 -6.30 -28.36 -62.83
C LYS A 638 -5.18 -28.06 -63.82
N LEU A 639 -3.95 -28.38 -63.41
CA LEU A 639 -2.79 -28.26 -64.29
C LEU A 639 -2.84 -29.38 -65.35
N PRO A 640 -2.51 -29.09 -66.61
CA PRO A 640 -2.45 -30.11 -67.67
C PRO A 640 -1.28 -31.07 -67.41
N ASP A 641 -1.48 -32.36 -67.66
CA ASP A 641 -0.48 -33.40 -67.37
C ASP A 641 0.68 -33.42 -68.38
N THR A 642 0.57 -32.70 -69.50
CA THR A 642 1.60 -32.59 -70.54
C THR A 642 1.78 -31.15 -71.03
N VAL A 643 3.01 -30.84 -71.48
CA VAL A 643 3.38 -29.51 -72.00
C VAL A 643 2.55 -29.16 -73.26
N ASP A 644 2.24 -30.15 -74.11
CA ASP A 644 1.44 -29.94 -75.32
C ASP A 644 -0.03 -29.60 -75.03
N GLU A 645 -0.58 -30.14 -73.94
CA GLU A 645 -1.95 -29.84 -73.49
C GLU A 645 -2.03 -28.45 -72.83
N ALA A 646 -0.97 -28.04 -72.11
CA ALA A 646 -0.84 -26.68 -71.61
C ALA A 646 -0.74 -25.64 -72.73
N VAL A 647 0.04 -25.93 -73.79
CA VAL A 647 0.14 -25.05 -74.96
C VAL A 647 -1.24 -24.91 -75.65
N ARG A 648 -1.98 -26.01 -75.86
CA ARG A 648 -3.33 -25.99 -76.45
C ARG A 648 -4.36 -25.16 -75.67
N ILE A 649 -4.31 -25.21 -74.34
CA ILE A 649 -5.22 -24.45 -73.46
C ILE A 649 -4.86 -22.96 -73.44
N ILE A 650 -3.56 -22.63 -73.46
CA ILE A 650 -3.08 -21.24 -73.44
C ILE A 650 -3.32 -20.53 -74.77
N THR A 651 -3.14 -21.22 -75.90
CA THR A 651 -3.28 -20.60 -77.24
C THR A 651 -4.68 -20.71 -77.84
N GLY A 652 -5.64 -21.39 -77.20
CA GLY A 652 -7.01 -21.53 -77.66
C GLY A 652 -7.11 -22.14 -79.06
N GLY A 653 -7.01 -23.46 -79.17
CA GLY A 653 -7.00 -24.15 -80.47
C GLY A 653 -8.20 -23.83 -81.37
N LEU A 654 -7.93 -23.20 -82.52
CA LEU A 654 -8.71 -23.32 -83.76
C LEU A 654 -7.89 -24.14 -84.76
N PRO A 655 -8.49 -25.08 -85.51
CA PRO A 655 -7.76 -25.91 -86.47
C PRO A 655 -7.29 -25.09 -87.66
N GLU A 656 -6.13 -25.46 -88.18
CA GLU A 656 -5.46 -24.85 -89.33
C GLU A 656 -6.42 -24.60 -90.50
N ILE A 657 -6.55 -23.34 -90.91
CA ILE A 657 -7.06 -22.96 -92.22
C ILE A 657 -5.93 -22.22 -92.93
N THR A 658 -5.37 -22.92 -93.90
CA THR A 658 -4.48 -22.45 -94.97
C THR A 658 -5.07 -21.24 -95.68
N VAL A 659 -4.38 -20.09 -95.67
CA VAL A 659 -4.55 -19.06 -96.71
C VAL A 659 -3.22 -18.33 -96.95
N GLU A 660 -2.72 -18.43 -98.18
CA GLU A 660 -1.74 -17.53 -98.79
C GLU A 660 -2.33 -16.12 -98.95
N GLY A 661 -1.53 -15.08 -98.69
CA GLY A 661 -1.73 -13.77 -99.34
C GLY A 661 -1.99 -12.56 -98.44
N ASN A 662 -1.03 -11.64 -98.48
CA ASN A 662 -1.10 -10.17 -98.41
C ASN A 662 -2.13 -9.45 -97.51
N GLY A 663 -1.58 -8.70 -96.54
CA GLY A 663 -1.93 -7.29 -96.28
C GLY A 663 -3.04 -7.00 -95.26
N PRO A 664 -2.98 -5.86 -94.54
CA PRO A 664 -3.45 -5.75 -93.15
C PRO A 664 -4.78 -5.00 -93.01
N VAL A 665 -5.64 -5.39 -92.07
CA VAL A 665 -6.73 -4.54 -91.58
C VAL A 665 -7.02 -4.80 -90.09
N GLU A 666 -6.97 -3.72 -89.31
CA GLU A 666 -7.43 -3.61 -87.92
C GLU A 666 -8.97 -3.75 -87.83
N ASN A 667 -9.51 -4.42 -86.79
CA ASN A 667 -10.42 -3.75 -85.86
C ASN A 667 -10.89 -4.61 -84.68
N ASN A 668 -10.96 -3.91 -83.55
CA ASN A 668 -11.68 -4.16 -82.30
C ASN A 668 -13.02 -4.92 -82.39
N ALA A 669 -13.26 -5.81 -81.42
CA ALA A 669 -14.41 -5.73 -80.50
C ALA A 669 -14.34 -6.82 -79.41
N MET A 670 -14.31 -6.40 -78.14
CA MET A 670 -14.59 -7.24 -76.96
C MET A 670 -16.07 -7.62 -76.89
N LEU A 671 -16.37 -8.84 -76.41
CA LEU A 671 -17.64 -9.13 -75.73
C LEU A 671 -17.41 -10.00 -74.49
N ASN A 672 -17.43 -9.33 -73.33
CA ASN A 672 -17.64 -9.89 -72.01
C ASN A 672 -19.08 -10.41 -71.88
N LYS A 673 -19.26 -11.56 -71.22
CA LYS A 673 -20.53 -11.95 -70.59
C LYS A 673 -20.31 -12.16 -69.10
N GLY A 674 -20.83 -11.22 -68.30
CA GLY A 674 -20.93 -11.32 -66.85
C GLY A 674 -22.15 -12.14 -66.41
N VAL A 675 -22.06 -12.73 -65.23
CA VAL A 675 -23.16 -13.41 -64.52
C VAL A 675 -23.61 -12.53 -63.35
N LYS A 676 -24.94 -12.34 -63.28
CA LYS A 676 -25.72 -11.48 -62.38
C LYS A 676 -25.66 -11.88 -60.90
N ARG A 677 -25.86 -10.91 -60.00
CA ARG A 677 -26.43 -11.06 -58.65
C ARG A 677 -27.66 -10.15 -58.49
N PRO A 678 -28.60 -10.44 -57.57
CA PRO A 678 -29.92 -9.82 -57.52
C PRO A 678 -29.95 -8.53 -56.67
N ASN A 679 -30.83 -7.60 -57.07
CA ASN A 679 -31.16 -6.33 -56.41
C ASN A 679 -31.96 -6.53 -55.10
N GLU A 680 -31.75 -5.61 -54.15
CA GLU A 680 -32.80 -4.98 -53.33
C GLU A 680 -32.51 -3.47 -53.29
N ASP A 681 -33.59 -2.68 -53.36
CA ASP A 681 -33.68 -1.29 -53.81
C ASP A 681 -33.29 -0.22 -52.76
N SER A 682 -32.82 0.95 -53.23
CA SER A 682 -33.37 2.27 -52.88
C SER A 682 -32.65 3.38 -53.66
N ASP A 683 -33.46 4.23 -54.30
CA ASP A 683 -33.14 5.37 -55.15
C ASP A 683 -32.31 6.48 -54.47
N ASP A 684 -31.40 7.15 -55.21
CA ASP A 684 -31.60 8.54 -55.68
C ASP A 684 -30.36 9.13 -56.40
N ASP A 685 -30.63 10.15 -57.21
CA ASP A 685 -29.96 10.59 -58.43
C ASP A 685 -28.53 11.17 -58.41
N GLU A 686 -27.92 11.00 -59.58
CA GLU A 686 -26.83 11.67 -60.31
C GLU A 686 -26.27 13.02 -59.82
N GLU A 687 -24.93 13.08 -59.66
CA GLU A 687 -24.14 14.19 -60.25
C GLU A 687 -22.75 13.71 -60.72
N LYS A 688 -22.43 14.04 -61.97
CA LYS A 688 -21.27 13.57 -62.76
C LYS A 688 -19.93 14.09 -62.23
N GLY A 689 -19.11 13.21 -61.66
CA GLY A 689 -17.67 13.40 -61.48
C GLY A 689 -16.87 12.56 -62.48
N SER A 690 -16.09 13.21 -63.33
CA SER A 690 -15.00 12.58 -64.09
C SER A 690 -14.10 11.78 -63.15
N VAL A 691 -14.05 10.45 -63.29
CA VAL A 691 -13.21 9.58 -62.45
C VAL A 691 -11.75 9.87 -62.76
N VAL A 692 -11.10 10.62 -61.87
CA VAL A 692 -9.65 10.77 -61.81
C VAL A 692 -9.05 9.37 -61.56
N PRO A 693 -8.10 8.90 -62.36
CA PRO A 693 -7.49 7.59 -62.16
C PRO A 693 -6.69 7.54 -60.85
N PRO A 694 -6.56 6.36 -60.21
CA PRO A 694 -5.82 6.20 -58.96
C PRO A 694 -4.40 6.75 -59.05
N VAL A 695 -4.01 7.53 -58.03
CA VAL A 695 -2.81 8.39 -57.96
C VAL A 695 -1.46 7.66 -58.12
N HIS A 696 -1.45 6.32 -58.14
CA HIS A 696 -0.22 5.51 -58.15
C HIS A 696 -0.09 4.49 -59.28
N ASP A 697 -0.88 4.59 -60.37
CA ASP A 697 -0.67 3.78 -61.58
C ASP A 697 0.46 4.36 -62.45
N ILE A 698 1.69 3.95 -62.16
CA ILE A 698 2.91 4.38 -62.86
C ILE A 698 2.91 3.87 -64.32
N TYR A 699 2.17 2.80 -64.65
CA TYR A 699 2.14 2.22 -65.99
C TYR A 699 1.23 3.02 -66.94
N ARG A 700 0.02 3.40 -66.50
CA ARG A 700 -0.84 4.34 -67.25
C ARG A 700 -0.26 5.75 -67.32
N ALA A 701 0.37 6.23 -66.25
CA ALA A 701 1.05 7.53 -66.25
C ALA A 701 2.24 7.57 -67.24
N ARG A 702 2.94 6.45 -67.44
CA ARG A 702 4.02 6.32 -68.44
C ARG A 702 3.49 6.18 -69.87
N GLN A 703 2.33 5.53 -70.08
CA GLN A 703 1.71 5.50 -71.42
C GLN A 703 1.20 6.87 -71.86
N GLN A 704 0.62 7.68 -70.96
CA GLN A 704 0.18 9.04 -71.30
C GLN A 704 1.35 10.02 -71.55
N LYS A 705 2.54 9.76 -71.00
CA LYS A 705 3.77 10.54 -71.27
C LYS A 705 4.46 10.22 -72.60
N ARG A 706 4.09 9.14 -73.29
CA ARG A 706 4.63 8.79 -74.63
C ARG A 706 3.74 9.24 -75.79
N ILE A 707 2.53 9.73 -75.52
CA ILE A 707 1.55 10.21 -76.51
C ILE A 707 1.32 11.73 -76.37
N ARG A 708 2.33 12.47 -75.89
CA ARG A 708 2.40 13.92 -76.01
C ARG A 708 3.78 14.34 -76.46
#